data_AF-D3SRF3-F1
#
_entry.id   AF-D3SRF3-F1
#
_cell.length_a   1.000
_cell.length_b   1.000
_cell.length_c   1.000
_cell.angle_alpha   90.00
_cell.angle_beta   90.00
_cell.angle_gamma   90.00
#
_symmetry.space_group_name_H-M   'P 1'
#
loop_
_entity.id
_entity.type
_entity.pdbx_description
1 polymer ?
#
loop_
_entity_poly.entity_id
_entity_poly.type
_entity_poly.pdbx_seq_one_letter_code
_entity_poly.pdbx_strand_id
1 'polypeptide(L)'
;MSVLPGGRRFIMMGCSSPLTFRMSSPSDVHHKLYRLYERYVGEPDSTKDVYGYWLFIVGYVVAAAAVFTFVAGYAGDADTYGLIRASGVTAATGLALCLFGIVLMLPVRRRGIQASVLGLLISFGGVAFFAWAYPYNWRELGTDYSVHVILVYTVGIGIIAGVTALVPVLTGRKGMFVEEEGETEDPPILTGDALEGAQFAVFRDDNGDWKWNVLHLEALATSNESAVTRPKATEGIERVQSQISSAGLMELTTSAFRLYEDRDGSWQWTLARDDGSVVGTCAGEFSERDGAEESVSFLKDRGPTADVIEIDGAAFTYAEERDQWHWQLVDDERLPLASGANGHGTQENAETAARTFAERFDQARVLDLEHVGAELYDRTDDSGANGWSWRFVDEQDSPLAAATDAYDARRDAEEAADALLSELGSASVTVAGEPTYERYQTGDQWRWRLVGESEHVVAQSPSDAETEADATHETDTFGAHARDADVVEIEDAEYEVYPTDSQELTYEEGDALPATSDEQQMVSTDGGTATAEGEDGADDGRSWHWRLVTEDRDVIAGSTEPHYDAETATEAIQRVREQASEAELIEFEEAAFQVYEADDGEWRWRLIDEDGNVLADSGAEHTSRGEAAEAMMTLKEQAPDAELLEIETAAFELFVNEDNEWGWRLIDEAGQLVAEDPSTHPTRGAARKAMNRLLEYLDSDVRTMEDAIFQPYAADDWHWRFVLPTGETVAVAGDTYATRDELVDAIPAVRDAAESAQDYTIGNVTIQLYRSGDWSFRLLDRDRKEIADATDTYAERDAALEIVEDLKAHADDAPIFTIEDAAIRVTDADTDDGWTWDLVDRERTVLASAVDTVASREELHEEIETVRQLAPMAGRVDFDVASFELVADEDDRWQWRLIDEDGHTVATGSESHESSEAAREALENVRELIDAASILEIDSVSFELHTAEDENEDGWVWRLVDEYGSTMAQSTQVYESRTDAREAMNNVKAEAPEGWITFTE
;
A
#
# COMPACT_ATOMS: atom_id res chain seq x y z
N MET A 1 34.50 -16.35 -45.31
CA MET A 1 34.28 -17.80 -45.09
C MET A 1 33.10 -17.89 -44.14
N SER A 2 31.87 -18.31 -44.47
CA SER A 2 31.33 -19.09 -45.59
C SER A 2 29.80 -18.82 -45.62
N VAL A 3 29.26 -18.10 -46.61
CA VAL A 3 28.35 -18.55 -47.69
C VAL A 3 26.92 -19.05 -47.26
N LEU A 4 25.92 -18.28 -47.73
CA LEU A 4 24.42 -18.35 -47.73
C LEU A 4 23.82 -19.61 -48.43
N PRO A 5 22.48 -19.83 -48.65
CA PRO A 5 21.29 -18.91 -48.56
C PRO A 5 19.90 -19.50 -48.12
N GLY A 6 18.92 -18.60 -47.87
CA GLY A 6 17.53 -18.77 -48.33
C GLY A 6 16.40 -18.63 -47.30
N GLY A 7 15.65 -17.51 -47.31
CA GLY A 7 14.38 -17.39 -46.59
C GLY A 7 13.76 -16.00 -46.76
N ARG A 8 12.51 -15.95 -47.25
CA ARG A 8 11.78 -14.76 -47.71
C ARG A 8 11.40 -13.81 -46.57
N ARG A 9 11.46 -12.50 -46.82
CA ARG A 9 10.80 -11.45 -46.03
C ARG A 9 9.27 -11.63 -46.10
N PHE A 10 8.62 -11.81 -44.96
CA PHE A 10 7.19 -11.60 -44.77
C PHE A 10 7.02 -10.29 -43.99
N ILE A 11 6.21 -9.39 -44.53
CA ILE A 11 5.72 -8.17 -43.89
C ILE A 11 4.49 -8.61 -43.08
N MET A 12 4.53 -8.49 -41.76
CA MET A 12 3.34 -8.61 -40.91
C MET A 12 2.79 -7.20 -40.66
N MET A 13 1.61 -6.92 -41.23
CA MET A 13 0.68 -5.91 -40.76
C MET A 13 0.10 -6.42 -39.43
N GLY A 14 0.35 -5.69 -38.34
CA GLY A 14 -0.37 -5.88 -37.09
C GLY A 14 -1.65 -5.04 -37.12
N CYS A 15 -2.80 -5.69 -37.33
CA CYS A 15 -4.09 -5.17 -36.88
C CYS A 15 -4.27 -5.65 -35.44
N SER A 16 -4.12 -4.75 -34.47
CA SER A 16 -4.67 -4.92 -33.13
C SER A 16 -6.05 -4.26 -33.15
N SER A 17 -7.11 -5.06 -33.21
CA SER A 17 -8.47 -4.59 -32.94
C SER A 17 -8.81 -4.93 -31.48
N PRO A 18 -9.26 -3.97 -30.66
CA PRO A 18 -9.82 -4.27 -29.35
C PRO A 18 -11.15 -5.03 -29.53
N LEU A 19 -11.30 -6.13 -28.80
CA LEU A 19 -12.54 -6.90 -28.70
C LEU A 19 -13.49 -6.16 -27.74
N THR A 20 -14.25 -5.19 -28.26
CA THR A 20 -15.40 -4.61 -27.55
C THR A 20 -16.53 -5.63 -27.50
N PHE A 21 -16.87 -6.07 -26.28
CA PHE A 21 -18.02 -6.94 -26.03
C PHE A 21 -19.30 -6.08 -26.05
N ARG A 22 -19.82 -5.78 -27.26
CA ARG A 22 -21.15 -5.16 -27.43
C ARG A 22 -22.19 -5.99 -26.67
N MET A 23 -22.78 -5.43 -25.61
CA MET A 23 -24.06 -5.94 -25.10
C MET A 23 -25.11 -5.73 -26.19
N SER A 24 -25.32 -6.79 -26.97
CA SER A 24 -26.39 -6.84 -27.96
C SER A 24 -27.71 -6.63 -27.21
N SER A 25 -28.51 -5.63 -27.61
CA SER A 25 -29.86 -5.40 -27.06
C SER A 25 -30.65 -6.72 -27.06
N PRO A 26 -31.56 -6.97 -26.09
CA PRO A 26 -32.34 -8.21 -26.02
C PRO A 26 -33.03 -8.56 -27.35
N SER A 27 -33.43 -7.54 -28.14
CA SER A 27 -34.00 -7.68 -29.48
C SER A 27 -32.99 -8.20 -30.51
N ASP A 28 -31.74 -7.79 -30.41
CA ASP A 28 -30.65 -8.09 -31.32
C ASP A 28 -30.12 -9.52 -31.12
N VAL A 29 -30.03 -9.95 -29.85
CA VAL A 29 -29.74 -11.36 -29.47
C VAL A 29 -30.88 -12.26 -29.93
N HIS A 30 -32.13 -11.85 -29.70
CA HIS A 30 -33.31 -12.58 -30.17
C HIS A 30 -33.29 -12.75 -31.69
N HIS A 31 -33.01 -11.69 -32.45
CA HIS A 31 -32.97 -11.71 -33.91
C HIS A 31 -31.85 -12.62 -34.45
N LYS A 32 -30.66 -12.58 -33.84
CA LYS A 32 -29.52 -13.44 -34.21
C LYS A 32 -29.81 -14.92 -33.93
N LEU A 33 -30.40 -15.27 -32.78
CA LEU A 33 -30.69 -16.67 -32.41
C LEU A 33 -31.69 -17.34 -33.36
N TYR A 34 -32.70 -16.60 -33.84
CA TYR A 34 -33.69 -17.09 -34.81
C TYR A 34 -33.07 -17.29 -36.19
N ARG A 35 -32.35 -16.27 -36.70
CA ARG A 35 -31.67 -16.35 -37.99
C ARG A 35 -30.66 -17.51 -38.04
N LEU A 36 -29.97 -17.78 -36.92
CA LEU A 36 -29.02 -18.88 -36.84
C LEU A 36 -29.73 -20.25 -36.74
N TYR A 37 -30.86 -20.34 -36.02
CA TYR A 37 -31.67 -21.56 -35.97
C TYR A 37 -32.23 -21.92 -37.35
N GLU A 38 -32.82 -20.95 -38.05
CA GLU A 38 -33.38 -21.14 -39.40
C GLU A 38 -32.31 -21.59 -40.41
N ARG A 39 -31.10 -21.02 -40.31
CA ARG A 39 -29.97 -21.36 -41.18
C ARG A 39 -29.43 -22.79 -40.98
N TYR A 40 -29.47 -23.32 -39.76
CA TYR A 40 -28.81 -24.60 -39.42
C TYR A 40 -29.79 -25.74 -39.12
N VAL A 41 -31.05 -25.45 -38.81
CA VAL A 41 -32.06 -26.44 -38.39
C VAL A 41 -33.29 -26.43 -39.30
N GLY A 42 -33.86 -25.25 -39.62
CA GLY A 42 -35.04 -25.07 -40.47
C GLY A 42 -36.09 -24.11 -39.88
N GLU A 43 -37.24 -23.96 -40.56
CA GLU A 43 -38.33 -23.07 -40.12
C GLU A 43 -38.92 -23.52 -38.77
N PRO A 44 -39.01 -22.61 -37.76
CA PRO A 44 -39.56 -22.94 -36.47
C PRO A 44 -41.10 -22.87 -36.44
N ASP A 45 -41.75 -23.96 -36.02
CA ASP A 45 -43.21 -24.01 -35.79
C ASP A 45 -43.65 -23.18 -34.56
N SER A 46 -42.75 -22.94 -33.61
CA SER A 46 -43.02 -22.13 -32.43
C SER A 46 -41.77 -21.44 -31.86
N THR A 47 -41.99 -20.31 -31.19
CA THR A 47 -40.96 -19.56 -30.45
C THR A 47 -40.16 -20.43 -29.47
N LYS A 48 -40.80 -21.47 -28.91
CA LYS A 48 -40.19 -22.34 -27.90
C LYS A 48 -39.14 -23.30 -28.47
N ASP A 49 -39.25 -23.65 -29.75
CA ASP A 49 -38.34 -24.62 -30.39
C ASP A 49 -36.93 -24.03 -30.55
N VAL A 50 -36.87 -22.73 -30.88
CA VAL A 50 -35.61 -21.97 -31.01
C VAL A 50 -34.89 -21.84 -29.66
N TYR A 51 -35.62 -21.42 -28.63
CA TYR A 51 -35.04 -21.27 -27.29
C TYR A 51 -34.66 -22.62 -26.67
N GLY A 52 -35.46 -23.67 -26.89
CA GLY A 52 -35.14 -25.03 -26.45
C GLY A 52 -33.86 -25.57 -27.06
N TYR A 53 -33.63 -25.30 -28.35
CA TYR A 53 -32.39 -25.64 -29.07
C TYR A 53 -31.15 -24.99 -28.51
N TRP A 54 -31.17 -23.67 -28.38
CA TRP A 54 -30.01 -22.95 -27.85
C TRP A 54 -29.73 -23.32 -26.39
N LEU A 55 -30.76 -23.53 -25.58
CA LEU A 55 -30.59 -23.93 -24.18
C LEU A 55 -29.98 -25.34 -24.04
N PHE A 56 -30.34 -26.26 -24.93
CA PHE A 56 -29.73 -27.58 -25.00
C PHE A 56 -28.24 -27.50 -25.39
N ILE A 57 -27.91 -26.71 -26.42
CA ILE A 57 -26.51 -26.54 -26.88
C ILE A 57 -25.64 -25.87 -25.81
N VAL A 58 -26.11 -24.79 -25.20
CA VAL A 58 -25.39 -24.10 -24.12
C VAL A 58 -25.18 -25.03 -22.93
N GLY A 59 -26.23 -25.73 -22.49
CA GLY A 59 -26.12 -26.72 -21.42
C GLY A 59 -25.08 -27.80 -21.73
N TYR A 60 -25.02 -28.26 -22.98
CA TYR A 60 -24.08 -29.30 -23.41
C TYR A 60 -22.63 -28.80 -23.38
N VAL A 61 -22.38 -27.59 -23.88
CA VAL A 61 -21.06 -26.97 -23.86
C VAL A 61 -20.58 -26.75 -22.43
N VAL A 62 -21.45 -26.26 -21.54
CA VAL A 62 -21.16 -26.08 -20.11
C VAL A 62 -20.80 -27.41 -19.43
N ALA A 63 -21.58 -28.47 -19.70
CA ALA A 63 -21.30 -29.79 -19.15
C ALA A 63 -19.99 -30.39 -19.70
N ALA A 64 -19.70 -30.21 -21.00
CA ALA A 64 -18.47 -30.69 -21.62
C ALA A 64 -17.23 -29.94 -21.10
N ALA A 65 -17.33 -28.62 -20.93
CA ALA A 65 -16.27 -27.79 -20.35
C ALA A 65 -15.96 -28.19 -18.90
N ALA A 66 -16.98 -28.53 -18.11
CA ALA A 66 -16.81 -29.01 -16.74
C ALA A 66 -16.03 -30.33 -16.69
N VAL A 67 -16.35 -31.29 -17.58
CA VAL A 67 -15.61 -32.57 -17.69
C VAL A 67 -14.18 -32.34 -18.15
N PHE A 68 -13.97 -31.45 -19.13
CA PHE A 68 -12.63 -31.10 -19.59
C PHE A 68 -11.79 -30.48 -18.47
N THR A 69 -12.35 -29.53 -17.72
CA THR A 69 -11.70 -28.87 -16.58
C THR A 69 -11.34 -29.87 -15.48
N PHE A 70 -12.26 -30.79 -15.16
CA PHE A 70 -12.00 -31.87 -14.20
C PHE A 70 -10.85 -32.78 -14.64
N VAL A 71 -10.82 -33.20 -15.91
CA VAL A 71 -9.77 -34.07 -16.45
C VAL A 71 -8.42 -33.37 -16.55
N ALA A 72 -8.40 -32.11 -16.99
CA ALA A 72 -7.18 -31.30 -17.10
C ALA A 72 -6.60 -30.97 -15.71
N GLY A 73 -7.45 -30.62 -14.75
CA GLY A 73 -7.04 -30.34 -13.37
C GLY A 73 -6.53 -31.57 -12.63
N TYR A 74 -7.04 -32.77 -12.94
CA TYR A 74 -6.51 -34.03 -12.37
C TYR A 74 -5.08 -34.37 -12.87
N ALA A 75 -4.63 -33.75 -13.97
CA ALA A 75 -3.29 -33.94 -14.52
C ALA A 75 -2.27 -32.89 -14.03
N GLY A 76 -2.71 -31.81 -13.38
CA GLY A 76 -1.86 -30.77 -12.80
C GLY A 76 -1.87 -30.82 -11.27
N ASP A 77 -0.85 -30.23 -10.64
CA ASP A 77 -0.70 -30.16 -9.17
C ASP A 77 -1.58 -29.04 -8.57
N ALA A 78 -2.86 -28.99 -8.97
CA ALA A 78 -3.83 -27.97 -8.58
C ALA A 78 -4.58 -28.36 -7.30
N ASP A 79 -5.08 -27.34 -6.57
CA ASP A 79 -5.92 -27.53 -5.38
C ASP A 79 -7.11 -28.46 -5.69
N THR A 80 -7.00 -29.69 -5.17
CA THR A 80 -7.85 -30.81 -5.55
C THR A 80 -9.31 -30.59 -5.10
N TYR A 81 -9.53 -29.86 -4.01
CA TYR A 81 -10.89 -29.62 -3.50
C TYR A 81 -11.62 -28.52 -4.26
N GLY A 82 -10.96 -27.39 -4.52
CA GLY A 82 -11.54 -26.30 -5.33
C GLY A 82 -11.96 -26.77 -6.71
N LEU A 83 -11.13 -27.60 -7.36
CA LEU A 83 -11.39 -28.09 -8.71
C LEU A 83 -12.56 -29.07 -8.78
N ILE A 84 -12.70 -29.96 -7.80
CA ILE A 84 -13.84 -30.89 -7.73
C ILE A 84 -15.14 -30.12 -7.45
N ARG A 85 -15.10 -29.11 -6.58
CA ARG A 85 -16.26 -28.25 -6.30
C ARG A 85 -16.72 -27.50 -7.56
N ALA A 86 -15.79 -26.82 -8.22
CA ALA A 86 -16.09 -26.01 -9.40
C ALA A 86 -16.58 -26.86 -10.59
N SER A 87 -15.89 -27.96 -10.88
CA SER A 87 -16.30 -28.89 -11.95
C SER A 87 -17.62 -29.61 -11.64
N GLY A 88 -17.87 -29.99 -10.39
CA GLY A 88 -19.11 -30.62 -9.96
C GLY A 88 -20.32 -29.70 -10.11
N VAL A 89 -20.20 -28.44 -9.69
CA VAL A 89 -21.23 -27.41 -9.85
C VAL A 89 -21.52 -27.14 -11.33
N THR A 90 -20.48 -26.97 -12.13
CA THR A 90 -20.60 -26.65 -13.56
C THR A 90 -21.21 -27.81 -14.34
N ALA A 91 -20.78 -29.05 -14.07
CA ALA A 91 -21.31 -30.25 -14.73
C ALA A 91 -22.80 -30.49 -14.40
N ALA A 92 -23.18 -30.34 -13.14
CA ALA A 92 -24.56 -30.52 -12.70
C ALA A 92 -25.49 -29.43 -13.28
N THR A 93 -25.04 -28.18 -13.31
CA THR A 93 -25.78 -27.07 -13.92
C THR A 93 -26.00 -27.31 -15.42
N GLY A 94 -24.94 -27.68 -16.15
CA GLY A 94 -25.03 -27.98 -17.59
C GLY A 94 -25.99 -29.13 -17.91
N LEU A 95 -25.96 -30.21 -17.11
CA LEU A 95 -26.88 -31.34 -17.29
C LEU A 95 -28.36 -30.97 -17.08
N ALA A 96 -28.66 -30.16 -16.05
CA ALA A 96 -30.02 -29.72 -15.78
C ALA A 96 -30.57 -28.84 -16.91
N LEU A 97 -29.74 -27.93 -17.43
CA LEU A 97 -30.08 -27.08 -18.58
C LEU A 97 -30.31 -27.89 -19.87
N CYS A 98 -29.47 -28.90 -20.14
CA CYS A 98 -29.66 -29.80 -21.28
C CYS A 98 -31.04 -30.47 -21.26
N LEU A 99 -31.40 -31.07 -20.13
CA LEU A 99 -32.66 -31.81 -19.99
C LEU A 99 -33.87 -30.88 -20.09
N PHE A 100 -33.76 -29.66 -19.56
CA PHE A 100 -34.82 -28.67 -19.69
C PHE A 100 -34.96 -28.14 -21.14
N GLY A 101 -33.85 -27.93 -21.84
CA GLY A 101 -33.84 -27.58 -23.27
C GLY A 101 -34.54 -28.64 -24.13
N ILE A 102 -34.32 -29.93 -23.87
CA ILE A 102 -35.02 -31.04 -24.53
C ILE A 102 -36.53 -30.98 -24.28
N VAL A 103 -36.97 -30.64 -23.06
CA VAL A 103 -38.41 -30.53 -22.76
C VAL A 103 -39.06 -29.37 -23.53
N LEU A 104 -38.35 -28.25 -23.72
CA LEU A 104 -38.87 -27.10 -24.47
C LEU A 104 -39.08 -27.40 -25.96
N MET A 105 -38.35 -28.35 -26.53
CA MET A 105 -38.54 -28.84 -27.91
C MET A 105 -39.68 -29.84 -28.07
N LEU A 106 -40.19 -30.40 -26.97
CA LEU A 106 -41.28 -31.37 -27.04
C LEU A 106 -42.62 -30.62 -27.04
N PRO A 107 -43.66 -31.16 -27.70
CA PRO A 107 -44.99 -30.55 -27.75
C PRO A 107 -45.72 -30.73 -26.40
N VAL A 108 -45.20 -30.08 -25.35
CA VAL A 108 -45.68 -30.19 -23.98
C VAL A 108 -46.55 -29.00 -23.63
N ARG A 109 -47.67 -29.24 -22.94
CA ARG A 109 -48.56 -28.16 -22.47
C ARG A 109 -47.86 -27.27 -21.45
N ARG A 110 -48.36 -26.04 -21.28
CA ARG A 110 -47.88 -25.06 -20.28
C ARG A 110 -47.66 -25.67 -18.88
N ARG A 111 -48.52 -26.59 -18.43
CA ARG A 111 -48.37 -27.28 -17.13
C ARG A 111 -47.14 -28.20 -17.05
N GLY A 112 -46.77 -28.86 -18.15
CA GLY A 112 -45.55 -29.67 -18.20
C GLY A 112 -44.28 -28.82 -18.26
N ILE A 113 -44.35 -27.65 -18.88
CA ILE A 113 -43.26 -26.64 -18.84
C ILE A 113 -43.10 -26.12 -17.40
N GLN A 114 -44.19 -25.73 -16.73
CA GLN A 114 -44.16 -25.28 -15.34
C GLN A 114 -43.60 -26.36 -14.39
N ALA A 115 -43.97 -27.62 -14.58
CA ALA A 115 -43.41 -28.74 -13.81
C ALA A 115 -41.89 -28.89 -14.06
N SER A 116 -41.43 -28.68 -15.29
CA SER A 116 -40.00 -28.78 -15.64
C SER A 116 -39.19 -27.59 -15.14
N VAL A 117 -39.77 -26.38 -15.12
CA VAL A 117 -39.19 -25.20 -14.45
C VAL A 117 -39.05 -25.45 -12.96
N LEU A 118 -40.07 -26.02 -12.31
CA LEU A 118 -39.99 -26.41 -10.90
C LEU A 118 -38.89 -27.45 -10.66
N GLY A 119 -38.78 -28.45 -11.53
CA GLY A 119 -37.68 -29.43 -11.50
C GLY A 119 -36.30 -28.78 -11.64
N LEU A 120 -36.16 -27.81 -12.54
CA LEU A 120 -34.92 -27.06 -12.77
C LEU A 120 -34.51 -26.25 -11.53
N LEU A 121 -35.46 -25.55 -10.90
CA LEU A 121 -35.21 -24.80 -9.66
C LEU A 121 -34.78 -25.72 -8.51
N ILE A 122 -35.42 -26.90 -8.37
CA ILE A 122 -35.04 -27.90 -7.37
C ILE A 122 -33.62 -28.44 -7.66
N SER A 123 -33.28 -28.68 -8.93
CA SER A 123 -31.94 -29.08 -9.34
C SER A 123 -30.90 -28.02 -8.99
N PHE A 124 -31.15 -26.74 -9.28
CA PHE A 124 -30.23 -25.65 -8.89
C PHE A 124 -30.09 -25.51 -7.38
N GLY A 125 -31.18 -25.70 -6.61
CA GLY A 125 -31.10 -25.80 -5.15
C GLY A 125 -30.18 -26.94 -4.69
N GLY A 126 -30.23 -28.10 -5.35
CA GLY A 126 -29.31 -29.21 -5.10
C GLY A 126 -27.85 -28.88 -5.46
N VAL A 127 -27.60 -28.14 -6.54
CA VAL A 127 -26.26 -27.67 -6.95
C VAL A 127 -25.68 -26.66 -5.96
N ALA A 128 -26.46 -25.67 -5.53
CA ALA A 128 -26.05 -24.71 -4.51
C ALA A 128 -25.76 -25.40 -3.17
N PHE A 129 -26.59 -26.38 -2.79
CA PHE A 129 -26.36 -27.17 -1.58
C PHE A 129 -25.07 -28.01 -1.67
N PHE A 130 -24.76 -28.59 -2.85
CA PHE A 130 -23.47 -29.24 -3.09
C PHE A 130 -22.29 -28.27 -2.93
N ALA A 131 -22.38 -27.08 -3.53
CA ALA A 131 -21.33 -26.07 -3.44
C ALA A 131 -21.06 -25.66 -1.99
N TRP A 132 -22.08 -25.56 -1.15
CA TRP A 132 -21.90 -25.22 0.27
C TRP A 132 -21.38 -26.40 1.11
N ALA A 133 -21.86 -27.62 0.87
CA ALA A 133 -21.51 -28.79 1.68
C ALA A 133 -20.09 -29.34 1.38
N TYR A 134 -19.58 -29.16 0.17
CA TYR A 134 -18.27 -29.68 -0.25
C TYR A 134 -17.14 -28.67 0.04
N PRO A 135 -15.97 -29.08 0.56
CA PRO A 135 -15.56 -30.46 0.89
C PRO A 135 -15.88 -30.91 2.32
N TYR A 136 -16.13 -29.96 3.24
CA TYR A 136 -16.04 -30.22 4.69
C TYR A 136 -17.21 -31.01 5.29
N ASN A 137 -18.35 -31.11 4.62
CA ASN A 137 -19.56 -31.81 5.08
C ASN A 137 -20.03 -32.88 4.08
N TRP A 138 -19.07 -33.55 3.42
CA TRP A 138 -19.31 -34.46 2.30
C TRP A 138 -18.51 -35.76 2.45
N ARG A 139 -19.19 -36.93 2.41
CA ARG A 139 -18.56 -38.28 2.49
C ARG A 139 -17.67 -38.45 3.74
N GLU A 140 -18.30 -38.48 4.90
CA GLU A 140 -17.68 -38.73 6.23
C GLU A 140 -16.71 -37.64 6.74
N LEU A 141 -16.51 -36.54 6.00
CA LEU A 141 -15.97 -35.29 6.54
C LEU A 141 -17.13 -34.52 7.20
N GLY A 142 -17.00 -34.17 8.48
CA GLY A 142 -18.00 -33.35 9.20
C GLY A 142 -19.38 -34.00 9.35
N THR A 143 -20.45 -33.20 9.22
CA THR A 143 -21.83 -33.72 9.19
C THR A 143 -22.15 -34.12 7.76
N ASP A 144 -22.26 -35.42 7.48
CA ASP A 144 -22.40 -35.91 6.10
C ASP A 144 -23.78 -35.58 5.48
N TYR A 145 -23.80 -34.55 4.63
CA TYR A 145 -24.98 -34.16 3.85
C TYR A 145 -25.04 -34.78 2.44
N SER A 146 -24.11 -35.68 2.09
CA SER A 146 -24.01 -36.23 0.72
C SER A 146 -25.31 -36.85 0.21
N VAL A 147 -26.01 -37.61 1.06
CA VAL A 147 -27.32 -38.20 0.73
C VAL A 147 -28.38 -37.13 0.48
N HIS A 148 -28.42 -36.08 1.29
CA HIS A 148 -29.43 -35.00 1.19
C HIS A 148 -29.23 -34.19 -0.09
N VAL A 149 -27.98 -33.83 -0.41
CA VAL A 149 -27.63 -33.12 -1.65
C VAL A 149 -27.99 -33.94 -2.89
N ILE A 150 -27.58 -35.22 -2.92
CA ILE A 150 -27.89 -36.11 -4.06
C ILE A 150 -29.41 -36.29 -4.20
N LEU A 151 -30.14 -36.43 -3.09
CA LEU A 151 -31.59 -36.58 -3.09
C LEU A 151 -32.28 -35.36 -3.71
N VAL A 152 -31.95 -34.14 -3.27
CA VAL A 152 -32.55 -32.90 -3.79
C VAL A 152 -32.29 -32.77 -5.29
N TYR A 153 -31.04 -32.93 -5.72
CA TYR A 153 -30.68 -32.84 -7.13
C TYR A 153 -31.38 -33.90 -7.99
N THR A 154 -31.43 -35.15 -7.51
CA THR A 154 -32.08 -36.27 -8.22
C THR A 154 -33.60 -36.09 -8.32
N VAL A 155 -34.24 -35.51 -7.30
CA VAL A 155 -35.67 -35.18 -7.36
C VAL A 155 -35.94 -34.13 -8.45
N GLY A 156 -35.12 -33.07 -8.52
CA GLY A 156 -35.25 -32.04 -9.55
C GLY A 156 -35.09 -32.61 -10.97
N ILE A 157 -34.02 -33.38 -11.19
CA ILE A 157 -33.77 -34.05 -12.48
C ILE A 157 -34.86 -35.07 -12.80
N GLY A 158 -35.35 -35.81 -11.80
CA GLY A 158 -36.43 -36.78 -11.95
C GLY A 158 -37.75 -36.17 -12.37
N ILE A 159 -38.05 -34.93 -11.94
CA ILE A 159 -39.23 -34.18 -12.40
C ILE A 159 -39.07 -33.80 -13.88
N ILE A 160 -37.92 -33.25 -14.29
CA ILE A 160 -37.65 -32.87 -15.69
C ILE A 160 -37.67 -34.11 -16.60
N ALA A 161 -36.98 -35.17 -16.21
CA ALA A 161 -36.94 -36.43 -16.95
C ALA A 161 -38.31 -37.13 -16.98
N GLY A 162 -39.10 -37.03 -15.91
CA GLY A 162 -40.45 -37.58 -15.81
C GLY A 162 -41.41 -36.93 -16.80
N VAL A 163 -41.30 -35.61 -17.03
CA VAL A 163 -42.07 -34.91 -18.07
C VAL A 163 -41.70 -35.43 -19.45
N THR A 164 -40.40 -35.63 -19.72
CA THR A 164 -39.90 -36.20 -20.99
C THR A 164 -40.39 -37.64 -21.22
N ALA A 165 -40.35 -38.49 -20.18
CA ALA A 165 -40.76 -39.89 -20.23
C ALA A 165 -42.29 -40.08 -20.33
N LEU A 166 -43.10 -39.10 -19.91
CA LEU A 166 -44.56 -39.15 -20.05
C LEU A 166 -45.05 -38.85 -21.48
N VAL A 167 -44.21 -38.25 -22.34
CA VAL A 167 -44.58 -37.84 -23.71
C VAL A 167 -45.03 -39.02 -24.59
N PRO A 168 -44.36 -40.19 -24.61
CA PRO A 168 -44.82 -41.34 -25.40
C PRO A 168 -46.05 -42.05 -24.81
N VAL A 169 -46.30 -41.91 -23.50
CA VAL A 169 -47.40 -42.61 -22.81
C VAL A 169 -48.72 -41.84 -22.93
N LEU A 170 -48.66 -40.51 -23.06
CA LEU A 170 -49.83 -39.64 -23.24
C LEU A 170 -50.31 -39.54 -24.70
N THR A 171 -49.46 -39.81 -25.68
CA THR A 171 -49.78 -39.77 -27.12
C THR A 171 -50.47 -41.05 -27.64
N GLY A 172 -50.64 -42.06 -26.77
CA GLY A 172 -51.07 -43.41 -27.14
C GLY A 172 -52.51 -43.83 -26.80
N ARG A 173 -53.52 -42.94 -26.77
CA ARG A 173 -54.95 -43.31 -26.98
C ARG A 173 -55.92 -42.12 -26.98
N LYS A 174 -56.56 -41.88 -28.15
CA LYS A 174 -57.83 -41.19 -28.42
C LYS A 174 -58.20 -39.93 -27.61
N GLY A 175 -58.18 -38.81 -28.32
CA GLY A 175 -59.37 -37.97 -28.46
C GLY A 175 -59.57 -36.87 -27.43
N MET A 176 -58.70 -35.87 -27.46
CA MET A 176 -58.96 -34.45 -27.16
C MET A 176 -57.62 -33.77 -27.48
N PHE A 177 -57.57 -32.62 -28.14
CA PHE A 177 -56.34 -31.83 -28.40
C PHE A 177 -55.46 -32.27 -29.58
N VAL A 178 -56.02 -32.17 -30.80
CA VAL A 178 -55.28 -31.84 -32.03
C VAL A 178 -56.16 -30.84 -32.80
N GLU A 179 -55.60 -29.71 -33.21
CA GLU A 179 -56.12 -28.88 -34.31
C GLU A 179 -55.66 -29.53 -35.62
N GLU A 180 -56.60 -29.68 -36.55
CA GLU A 180 -56.39 -30.35 -37.85
C GLU A 180 -55.30 -29.64 -38.68
N GLU A 181 -54.31 -30.40 -39.14
CA GLU A 181 -53.50 -30.04 -40.31
C GLU A 181 -54.44 -30.01 -41.53
N GLY A 182 -54.79 -28.80 -41.96
CA GLY A 182 -55.44 -28.58 -43.23
C GLY A 182 -54.42 -28.72 -44.36
N GLU A 183 -54.49 -29.84 -45.07
CA GLU A 183 -54.03 -29.94 -46.46
C GLU A 183 -54.62 -28.75 -47.25
N THR A 184 -53.77 -27.86 -47.74
CA THR A 184 -54.14 -26.95 -48.83
C THR A 184 -53.51 -27.49 -50.10
N GLU A 185 -54.39 -27.87 -51.02
CA GLU A 185 -54.09 -28.18 -52.42
C GLU A 185 -53.29 -27.02 -53.02
N ASP A 186 -52.15 -27.33 -53.63
CA ASP A 186 -51.47 -26.46 -54.58
C ASP A 186 -52.40 -26.09 -55.75
N PRO A 187 -52.65 -24.79 -56.04
CA PRO A 187 -52.60 -24.29 -57.40
C PRO A 187 -51.18 -23.77 -57.69
N PRO A 188 -50.76 -23.77 -58.97
CA PRO A 188 -49.35 -23.62 -59.32
C PRO A 188 -48.80 -22.24 -58.97
N ILE A 189 -47.63 -22.27 -58.35
CA ILE A 189 -46.68 -21.18 -58.17
C ILE A 189 -46.49 -20.42 -59.50
N LEU A 190 -46.69 -19.10 -59.49
CA LEU A 190 -46.09 -18.20 -60.47
C LEU A 190 -44.96 -17.46 -59.78
N THR A 191 -43.75 -17.75 -60.27
CA THR A 191 -42.47 -17.22 -59.86
C THR A 191 -42.35 -15.74 -60.23
N GLY A 192 -41.52 -15.02 -59.47
CA GLY A 192 -41.32 -13.57 -59.53
C GLY A 192 -41.00 -12.98 -60.91
N ASP A 193 -41.11 -11.65 -60.93
CA ASP A 193 -41.02 -10.72 -62.06
C ASP A 193 -42.35 -10.40 -62.76
N ALA A 194 -43.19 -9.59 -62.11
CA ALA A 194 -44.07 -8.65 -62.81
C ALA A 194 -44.50 -7.48 -61.90
N LEU A 195 -43.81 -6.34 -62.03
CA LEU A 195 -44.50 -5.05 -62.04
C LEU A 195 -45.60 -5.16 -63.12
N GLU A 196 -46.83 -4.72 -62.81
CA GLU A 196 -48.00 -4.68 -63.72
C GLU A 196 -48.67 -6.04 -64.05
N GLY A 197 -49.37 -6.66 -63.10
CA GLY A 197 -50.16 -7.89 -63.34
C GLY A 197 -51.66 -7.62 -63.39
N ALA A 198 -52.26 -7.65 -64.58
CA ALA A 198 -53.69 -7.39 -64.74
C ALA A 198 -54.55 -8.68 -64.62
N GLN A 199 -55.55 -8.68 -63.74
CA GLN A 199 -56.40 -9.81 -63.36
C GLN A 199 -57.59 -9.98 -64.32
N PHE A 200 -57.80 -11.20 -64.85
CA PHE A 200 -58.92 -11.47 -65.77
C PHE A 200 -60.19 -11.91 -65.01
N ALA A 201 -61.21 -11.05 -64.93
CA ALA A 201 -62.52 -11.42 -64.40
C ALA A 201 -63.39 -12.00 -65.53
N VAL A 202 -63.69 -13.30 -65.45
CA VAL A 202 -64.53 -14.01 -66.43
C VAL A 202 -65.91 -14.26 -65.85
N PHE A 203 -66.95 -13.77 -66.53
CA PHE A 203 -68.34 -13.95 -66.12
C PHE A 203 -69.20 -14.45 -67.30
N ARG A 204 -70.33 -15.06 -66.96
CA ARG A 204 -71.35 -15.45 -67.93
C ARG A 204 -72.33 -14.31 -68.12
N ASP A 205 -72.58 -13.94 -69.38
CA ASP A 205 -73.69 -13.06 -69.68
C ASP A 205 -75.02 -13.84 -69.75
N ASP A 206 -76.13 -13.12 -69.85
CA ASP A 206 -77.48 -13.67 -69.75
C ASP A 206 -77.83 -14.70 -70.87
N ASN A 207 -76.98 -14.84 -71.89
CA ASN A 207 -77.13 -15.87 -72.93
C ASN A 207 -76.30 -17.14 -72.66
N GLY A 208 -75.53 -17.17 -71.57
CA GLY A 208 -74.70 -18.31 -71.17
C GLY A 208 -73.32 -18.35 -71.82
N ASP A 209 -72.94 -17.31 -72.57
CA ASP A 209 -71.64 -17.15 -73.20
C ASP A 209 -70.62 -16.51 -72.25
N TRP A 210 -69.36 -16.91 -72.37
CA TRP A 210 -68.26 -16.45 -71.50
C TRP A 210 -67.63 -15.16 -72.02
N LYS A 211 -67.51 -14.13 -71.16
CA LYS A 211 -66.78 -12.89 -71.43
C LYS A 211 -65.74 -12.62 -70.34
N TRP A 212 -64.64 -11.94 -70.69
CA TRP A 212 -63.54 -11.60 -69.79
C TRP A 212 -63.20 -10.10 -69.84
N ASN A 213 -62.84 -9.53 -68.68
CA ASN A 213 -62.28 -8.18 -68.50
C ASN A 213 -60.92 -8.27 -67.80
N VAL A 214 -60.04 -7.30 -68.02
CA VAL A 214 -58.71 -7.21 -67.40
C VAL A 214 -58.70 -6.07 -66.37
N LEU A 215 -58.37 -6.34 -65.12
CA LEU A 215 -58.30 -5.40 -64.00
C LEU A 215 -56.84 -5.19 -63.59
N HIS A 216 -56.31 -3.97 -63.70
CA HIS A 216 -54.95 -3.65 -63.28
C HIS A 216 -54.94 -3.39 -61.76
N LEU A 217 -54.17 -4.16 -60.99
CA LEU A 217 -53.98 -3.91 -59.56
C LEU A 217 -52.69 -3.10 -59.40
N GLU A 218 -52.84 -1.83 -59.04
CA GLU A 218 -51.73 -0.93 -58.75
C GLU A 218 -51.46 -0.92 -57.25
N ALA A 219 -50.20 -1.02 -56.83
CA ALA A 219 -49.85 -0.91 -55.42
C ALA A 219 -50.00 0.55 -55.01
N LEU A 220 -51.05 0.87 -54.25
CA LEU A 220 -51.36 2.25 -53.86
C LEU A 220 -50.60 2.72 -52.62
N ALA A 221 -50.15 1.80 -51.76
CA ALA A 221 -49.52 2.10 -50.48
C ALA A 221 -48.50 1.02 -50.10
N THR A 222 -47.46 1.40 -49.36
CA THR A 222 -46.50 0.47 -48.73
C THR A 222 -46.47 0.70 -47.22
N SER A 223 -46.20 -0.36 -46.45
CA SER A 223 -45.90 -0.21 -45.02
C SER A 223 -44.54 0.45 -44.84
N ASN A 224 -44.40 1.26 -43.79
CA ASN A 224 -43.13 1.89 -43.45
C ASN A 224 -42.16 0.89 -42.78
N GLU A 225 -42.68 0.00 -41.93
CA GLU A 225 -41.88 -1.02 -41.24
C GLU A 225 -41.95 -2.39 -41.92
N SER A 226 -40.83 -3.12 -41.89
CA SER A 226 -40.77 -4.53 -42.30
C SER A 226 -41.14 -5.45 -41.14
N ALA A 227 -42.09 -6.36 -41.34
CA ALA A 227 -42.44 -7.36 -40.34
C ALA A 227 -41.57 -8.63 -40.48
N VAL A 228 -40.83 -8.97 -39.42
CA VAL A 228 -39.93 -10.14 -39.38
C VAL A 228 -40.69 -11.47 -39.46
N THR A 229 -41.97 -11.48 -39.08
CA THR A 229 -42.78 -12.69 -39.09
C THR A 229 -44.13 -12.42 -39.74
N ARG A 230 -44.67 -13.45 -40.40
CA ARG A 230 -46.00 -13.42 -41.02
C ARG A 230 -47.10 -12.94 -40.05
N PRO A 231 -47.16 -13.38 -38.77
CA PRO A 231 -48.15 -12.86 -37.82
C PRO A 231 -48.01 -11.36 -37.53
N LYS A 232 -46.78 -10.84 -37.42
CA LYS A 232 -46.56 -9.39 -37.24
C LYS A 232 -46.99 -8.59 -38.47
N ALA A 233 -46.79 -9.15 -39.67
CA ALA A 233 -47.25 -8.53 -40.92
C ALA A 233 -48.79 -8.46 -40.95
N THR A 234 -49.47 -9.55 -40.58
CA THR A 234 -50.94 -9.58 -40.47
C THR A 234 -51.46 -8.55 -39.48
N GLU A 235 -50.86 -8.46 -38.28
CA GLU A 235 -51.26 -7.50 -37.26
C GLU A 235 -51.12 -6.04 -37.75
N GLY A 236 -50.05 -5.72 -38.47
CA GLY A 236 -49.86 -4.41 -39.10
C GLY A 236 -50.92 -4.10 -40.15
N ILE A 237 -51.27 -5.08 -40.99
CA ILE A 237 -52.32 -4.93 -42.02
C ILE A 237 -53.69 -4.72 -41.36
N GLU A 238 -54.06 -5.52 -40.37
CA GLU A 238 -55.33 -5.39 -39.64
C GLU A 238 -55.45 -4.03 -38.94
N ARG A 239 -54.35 -3.48 -38.42
CA ARG A 239 -54.30 -2.14 -37.83
C ARG A 239 -54.62 -1.05 -38.86
N VAL A 240 -53.96 -1.09 -40.02
CA VAL A 240 -54.24 -0.16 -41.14
C VAL A 240 -55.72 -0.30 -41.58
N GLN A 241 -56.22 -1.51 -41.79
CA GLN A 241 -57.61 -1.75 -42.21
C GLN A 241 -58.62 -1.18 -41.21
N SER A 242 -58.36 -1.35 -39.91
CA SER A 242 -59.26 -0.87 -38.84
C SER A 242 -59.27 0.65 -38.69
N GLN A 243 -58.16 1.33 -38.98
CA GLN A 243 -57.97 2.75 -38.66
C GLN A 243 -58.08 3.69 -39.87
N ILE A 244 -57.82 3.20 -41.09
CA ILE A 244 -57.78 4.03 -42.30
C ILE A 244 -59.13 4.66 -42.66
N SER A 245 -60.23 3.97 -42.35
CA SER A 245 -61.59 4.46 -42.60
C SER A 245 -61.92 5.73 -41.81
N SER A 246 -61.37 5.86 -40.59
CA SER A 246 -61.55 7.01 -39.70
C SER A 246 -60.53 8.14 -39.95
N ALA A 247 -59.53 7.92 -40.80
CA ALA A 247 -58.40 8.85 -40.90
C ALA A 247 -58.79 10.25 -41.39
N GLY A 248 -58.37 11.30 -40.67
CA GLY A 248 -58.51 12.71 -41.05
C GLY A 248 -57.61 13.11 -42.23
N LEU A 249 -57.71 14.36 -42.70
CA LEU A 249 -56.76 14.94 -43.67
C LEU A 249 -56.02 16.09 -42.96
N MET A 250 -54.70 15.99 -42.91
CA MET A 250 -53.79 17.03 -42.41
C MET A 250 -52.86 17.49 -43.56
N GLU A 251 -52.70 18.80 -43.73
CA GLU A 251 -51.88 19.36 -44.80
C GLU A 251 -50.76 20.20 -44.22
N LEU A 252 -49.53 19.87 -44.59
CA LEU A 252 -48.35 20.65 -44.26
C LEU A 252 -48.08 21.59 -45.43
N THR A 253 -48.26 22.88 -45.20
CA THR A 253 -48.01 23.93 -46.20
C THR A 253 -46.84 24.84 -45.83
N THR A 254 -46.32 24.66 -44.63
CA THR A 254 -45.18 25.33 -44.01
C THR A 254 -44.64 24.39 -42.92
N SER A 255 -43.49 24.72 -42.32
CA SER A 255 -42.99 24.01 -41.15
C SER A 255 -44.03 23.97 -40.02
N ALA A 256 -44.04 22.91 -39.23
CA ALA A 256 -44.98 22.77 -38.13
C ALA A 256 -44.42 21.97 -36.96
N PHE A 257 -44.79 22.38 -35.75
CA PHE A 257 -44.68 21.58 -34.54
C PHE A 257 -45.90 20.66 -34.45
N ARG A 258 -45.69 19.35 -34.51
CA ARG A 258 -46.73 18.34 -34.36
C ARG A 258 -46.72 17.81 -32.93
N LEU A 259 -47.77 18.08 -32.18
CA LEU A 259 -47.97 17.58 -30.82
C LEU A 259 -48.87 16.33 -30.88
N TYR A 260 -48.48 15.27 -30.18
CA TYR A 260 -49.24 14.02 -30.10
C TYR A 260 -49.06 13.37 -28.72
N GLU A 261 -50.04 12.56 -28.33
CA GLU A 261 -49.98 11.70 -27.14
C GLU A 261 -49.41 10.35 -27.57
N ASP A 262 -48.36 9.86 -26.93
CA ASP A 262 -47.80 8.53 -27.12
C ASP A 262 -48.61 7.47 -26.35
N ARG A 263 -48.38 6.19 -26.63
CA ARG A 263 -49.15 5.03 -26.14
C ARG A 263 -49.17 4.90 -24.62
N ASP A 264 -48.18 5.48 -23.95
CA ASP A 264 -48.06 5.47 -22.49
C ASP A 264 -48.74 6.70 -21.83
N GLY A 265 -49.40 7.55 -22.62
CA GLY A 265 -50.15 8.73 -22.17
C GLY A 265 -49.30 9.98 -21.98
N SER A 266 -48.04 9.93 -22.37
CA SER A 266 -47.15 11.09 -22.39
C SER A 266 -47.29 11.86 -23.70
N TRP A 267 -47.14 13.17 -23.64
CA TRP A 267 -47.17 14.08 -24.77
C TRP A 267 -45.76 14.29 -25.29
N GLN A 268 -45.64 14.36 -26.61
CA GLN A 268 -44.40 14.63 -27.33
C GLN A 268 -44.65 15.64 -28.46
N TRP A 269 -43.58 16.23 -28.98
CA TRP A 269 -43.67 17.05 -30.18
C TRP A 269 -42.54 16.79 -31.16
N THR A 270 -42.82 16.94 -32.46
CA THR A 270 -41.82 16.92 -33.55
C THR A 270 -41.91 18.21 -34.37
N LEU A 271 -40.77 18.80 -34.70
CA LEU A 271 -40.66 19.88 -35.67
C LEU A 271 -40.45 19.26 -37.05
N ALA A 272 -41.37 19.56 -37.97
CA ALA A 272 -41.29 19.08 -39.32
C ALA A 272 -41.27 20.21 -40.35
N ARG A 273 -40.62 19.94 -41.48
CA ARG A 273 -40.65 20.77 -42.69
C ARG A 273 -42.00 20.63 -43.41
N ASP A 274 -42.20 21.46 -44.43
CA ASP A 274 -43.37 21.40 -45.33
C ASP A 274 -43.38 20.15 -46.23
N ASP A 275 -42.22 19.56 -46.49
CA ASP A 275 -42.05 18.23 -47.10
C ASP A 275 -42.32 17.07 -46.13
N GLY A 276 -42.71 17.33 -44.89
CA GLY A 276 -43.04 16.29 -43.93
C GLY A 276 -41.85 15.64 -43.21
N SER A 277 -40.61 15.89 -43.62
CA SER A 277 -39.39 15.43 -42.93
C SER A 277 -39.29 16.04 -41.53
N VAL A 278 -38.79 15.26 -40.57
CA VAL A 278 -38.64 15.67 -39.17
C VAL A 278 -37.21 16.19 -38.97
N VAL A 279 -37.08 17.41 -38.45
CA VAL A 279 -35.79 18.08 -38.25
C VAL A 279 -35.42 18.20 -36.78
N GLY A 280 -36.39 18.09 -35.88
CA GLY A 280 -36.12 18.06 -34.45
C GLY A 280 -37.28 17.47 -33.65
N THR A 281 -36.97 16.99 -32.47
CA THR A 281 -37.93 16.37 -31.53
C THR A 281 -37.77 16.99 -30.15
N CYS A 282 -38.79 16.84 -29.29
CA CYS A 282 -38.63 17.10 -27.86
C CYS A 282 -37.58 16.16 -27.26
N ALA A 283 -36.79 16.67 -26.32
CA ALA A 283 -35.78 15.87 -25.62
C ALA A 283 -36.37 15.01 -24.49
N GLY A 284 -37.59 15.33 -24.03
CA GLY A 284 -38.28 14.62 -22.97
C GLY A 284 -39.77 14.41 -23.26
N GLU A 285 -40.42 13.66 -22.38
CA GLU A 285 -41.84 13.36 -22.42
C GLU A 285 -42.61 14.24 -21.43
N PHE A 286 -43.79 14.72 -21.82
CA PHE A 286 -44.59 15.60 -20.98
C PHE A 286 -45.82 14.85 -20.45
N SER A 287 -46.09 14.89 -19.14
CA SER A 287 -47.26 14.20 -18.58
C SER A 287 -48.59 14.81 -19.01
N GLU A 288 -48.57 16.08 -19.43
CA GLU A 288 -49.74 16.84 -19.84
C GLU A 288 -49.41 17.64 -21.10
N ARG A 289 -50.43 17.82 -21.95
CA ARG A 289 -50.37 18.63 -23.17
C ARG A 289 -49.73 20.00 -22.96
N ASP A 290 -50.15 20.69 -21.89
CA ASP A 290 -49.70 22.05 -21.59
C ASP A 290 -48.16 22.11 -21.45
N GLY A 291 -47.52 21.05 -20.96
CA GLY A 291 -46.06 20.97 -20.87
C GLY A 291 -45.38 20.85 -22.24
N ALA A 292 -45.96 20.08 -23.17
CA ALA A 292 -45.46 20.00 -24.54
C ALA A 292 -45.64 21.33 -25.29
N GLU A 293 -46.77 22.02 -25.08
CA GLU A 293 -47.04 23.33 -25.66
C GLU A 293 -46.09 24.41 -25.08
N GLU A 294 -45.79 24.36 -23.78
CA GLU A 294 -44.82 25.23 -23.11
C GLU A 294 -43.40 25.03 -23.66
N SER A 295 -42.97 23.79 -23.86
CA SER A 295 -41.69 23.45 -24.49
C SER A 295 -41.57 23.99 -25.92
N VAL A 296 -42.64 23.87 -26.72
CA VAL A 296 -42.69 24.47 -28.07
C VAL A 296 -42.66 25.99 -28.02
N SER A 297 -43.39 26.61 -27.07
CA SER A 297 -43.37 28.07 -26.89
C SER A 297 -41.98 28.55 -26.52
N PHE A 298 -41.28 27.86 -25.62
CA PHE A 298 -39.90 28.17 -25.25
C PHE A 298 -38.97 28.12 -26.47
N LEU A 299 -39.04 27.05 -27.27
CA LEU A 299 -38.25 26.90 -28.48
C LEU A 299 -38.56 27.99 -29.52
N LYS A 300 -39.84 28.37 -29.70
CA LYS A 300 -40.23 29.47 -30.60
C LYS A 300 -39.75 30.85 -30.11
N ASP A 301 -39.77 31.08 -28.80
CA ASP A 301 -39.40 32.37 -28.22
C ASP A 301 -37.88 32.56 -28.11
N ARG A 302 -37.14 31.50 -27.81
CA ARG A 302 -35.69 31.53 -27.55
C ARG A 302 -34.85 31.01 -28.71
N GLY A 303 -35.30 29.96 -29.40
CA GLY A 303 -34.54 29.27 -30.44
C GLY A 303 -34.00 30.20 -31.53
N PRO A 304 -34.81 31.07 -32.18
CA PRO A 304 -34.32 31.92 -33.27
C PRO A 304 -33.16 32.86 -32.89
N THR A 305 -32.98 33.17 -31.60
CA THR A 305 -31.93 34.08 -31.09
C THR A 305 -30.95 33.41 -30.14
N ALA A 306 -31.07 32.11 -29.89
CA ALA A 306 -30.19 31.37 -28.99
C ALA A 306 -28.73 31.44 -29.48
N ASP A 307 -27.76 31.45 -28.58
CA ASP A 307 -26.35 31.39 -28.98
C ASP A 307 -25.99 29.97 -29.45
N VAL A 308 -24.87 29.79 -30.15
CA VAL A 308 -24.36 28.46 -30.53
C VAL A 308 -23.09 28.17 -29.74
N ILE A 309 -23.12 27.10 -28.95
CA ILE A 309 -22.00 26.59 -28.18
C ILE A 309 -21.47 25.29 -28.80
N GLU A 310 -20.16 25.08 -28.69
CA GLU A 310 -19.45 23.89 -29.16
C GLU A 310 -18.41 23.56 -28.08
N ILE A 311 -18.51 22.37 -27.49
CA ILE A 311 -17.55 21.89 -26.50
C ILE A 311 -16.56 20.99 -27.24
N ASP A 312 -15.34 21.48 -27.42
CA ASP A 312 -14.25 20.71 -28.04
C ASP A 312 -13.51 19.93 -26.93
N GLY A 313 -14.06 18.76 -26.59
CA GLY A 313 -13.57 17.87 -25.53
C GLY A 313 -13.90 18.31 -24.10
N ALA A 314 -13.72 19.58 -23.75
CA ALA A 314 -14.12 20.11 -22.44
C ALA A 314 -14.39 21.62 -22.43
N ALA A 315 -15.09 22.07 -21.40
CA ALA A 315 -15.39 23.48 -21.16
C ALA A 315 -15.43 23.82 -19.67
N PHE A 316 -15.08 25.07 -19.35
CA PHE A 316 -15.34 25.67 -18.05
C PHE A 316 -16.70 26.33 -18.03
N THR A 317 -17.50 25.96 -17.03
CA THR A 317 -18.83 26.50 -16.74
C THR A 317 -18.76 27.32 -15.46
N TYR A 318 -19.67 28.30 -15.32
CA TYR A 318 -19.68 29.22 -14.19
C TYR A 318 -21.09 29.37 -13.63
N ALA A 319 -21.26 29.12 -12.34
CA ALA A 319 -22.55 29.23 -11.66
C ALA A 319 -22.45 30.15 -10.44
N GLU A 320 -23.50 30.94 -10.20
CA GLU A 320 -23.61 31.78 -9.02
C GLU A 320 -24.42 31.08 -7.92
N GLU A 321 -23.74 30.74 -6.82
CA GLU A 321 -24.34 30.16 -5.62
C GLU A 321 -24.13 31.08 -4.42
N ARG A 322 -25.23 31.49 -3.76
CA ARG A 322 -25.18 32.32 -2.53
C ARG A 322 -24.31 33.59 -2.67
N ASP A 323 -24.46 34.32 -3.77
CA ASP A 323 -23.67 35.52 -4.12
C ASP A 323 -22.16 35.25 -4.34
N GLN A 324 -21.78 34.01 -4.64
CA GLN A 324 -20.42 33.60 -4.99
C GLN A 324 -20.40 32.81 -6.30
N TRP A 325 -19.42 33.09 -7.15
CA TRP A 325 -19.21 32.43 -8.42
C TRP A 325 -18.30 31.24 -8.26
N HIS A 326 -18.75 30.07 -8.70
CA HIS A 326 -18.00 28.83 -8.75
C HIS A 326 -17.76 28.44 -10.20
N TRP A 327 -16.63 27.79 -10.46
CA TRP A 327 -16.30 27.24 -11.77
C TRP A 327 -16.28 25.71 -11.71
N GLN A 328 -16.65 25.07 -12.81
CA GLN A 328 -16.59 23.62 -12.97
C GLN A 328 -16.04 23.31 -14.37
N LEU A 329 -15.15 22.32 -14.46
CA LEU A 329 -14.72 21.74 -15.72
C LEU A 329 -15.65 20.58 -16.07
N VAL A 330 -16.24 20.62 -17.26
CA VAL A 330 -17.09 19.54 -17.78
C VAL A 330 -16.52 19.02 -19.10
N ASP A 331 -16.76 17.75 -19.40
CA ASP A 331 -16.46 17.17 -20.71
C ASP A 331 -17.51 17.54 -21.78
N ASP A 332 -17.40 16.94 -22.96
CA ASP A 332 -18.32 17.09 -24.09
C ASP A 332 -19.69 16.44 -23.88
N GLU A 333 -19.81 15.48 -22.96
CA GLU A 333 -21.08 14.93 -22.49
C GLU A 333 -21.73 15.78 -21.38
N ARG A 334 -21.02 16.80 -20.87
CA ARG A 334 -21.35 17.65 -19.72
C ARG A 334 -21.24 16.93 -18.38
N LEU A 335 -20.46 15.85 -18.31
CA LEU A 335 -20.07 15.23 -17.06
C LEU A 335 -19.01 16.10 -16.37
N PRO A 336 -19.17 16.37 -15.07
CA PRO A 336 -18.24 17.21 -14.35
C PRO A 336 -16.97 16.45 -13.99
N LEU A 337 -15.82 17.03 -14.35
CA LEU A 337 -14.50 16.43 -14.12
C LEU A 337 -13.78 17.08 -12.93
N ALA A 338 -13.91 18.39 -12.76
CA ALA A 338 -13.24 19.13 -11.68
C ALA A 338 -14.06 20.32 -11.24
N SER A 339 -13.95 20.72 -9.97
CA SER A 339 -14.59 21.94 -9.46
C SER A 339 -13.65 22.77 -8.60
N GLY A 340 -13.86 24.10 -8.62
CA GLY A 340 -13.14 25.01 -7.75
C GLY A 340 -13.61 24.91 -6.29
N ALA A 341 -12.67 24.72 -5.37
CA ALA A 341 -13.00 24.53 -3.94
C ALA A 341 -13.59 25.78 -3.27
N ASN A 342 -13.34 26.97 -3.82
CA ASN A 342 -13.73 28.25 -3.22
C ASN A 342 -14.62 29.07 -4.15
N GLY A 343 -15.62 29.74 -3.57
CA GLY A 343 -16.47 30.70 -4.28
C GLY A 343 -15.80 32.07 -4.44
N HIS A 344 -16.04 32.72 -5.57
CA HIS A 344 -15.42 34.00 -5.93
C HIS A 344 -16.45 35.15 -5.96
N GLY A 345 -16.06 36.34 -5.54
CA GLY A 345 -17.01 37.48 -5.48
C GLY A 345 -17.50 38.00 -6.85
N THR A 346 -16.89 37.57 -7.97
CA THR A 346 -17.26 37.96 -9.34
C THR A 346 -16.92 36.82 -10.31
N GLN A 347 -17.67 36.70 -11.40
CA GLN A 347 -17.40 35.73 -12.48
C GLN A 347 -15.97 35.85 -13.04
N GLU A 348 -15.46 37.07 -13.27
CA GLU A 348 -14.08 37.30 -13.76
C GLU A 348 -13.00 36.70 -12.83
N ASN A 349 -13.26 36.64 -11.52
CA ASN A 349 -12.34 36.05 -10.56
C ASN A 349 -12.41 34.52 -10.61
N ALA A 350 -13.61 33.95 -10.80
CA ALA A 350 -13.78 32.52 -11.04
C ALA A 350 -13.12 32.08 -12.36
N GLU A 351 -13.25 32.86 -13.43
CA GLU A 351 -12.56 32.63 -14.71
C GLU A 351 -11.04 32.66 -14.56
N THR A 352 -10.53 33.62 -13.78
CA THR A 352 -9.10 33.70 -13.48
C THR A 352 -8.63 32.49 -12.67
N ALA A 353 -9.44 32.01 -11.73
CA ALA A 353 -9.16 30.82 -10.95
C ALA A 353 -9.17 29.54 -11.82
N ALA A 354 -10.16 29.38 -12.70
CA ALA A 354 -10.23 28.26 -13.66
C ALA A 354 -9.01 28.20 -14.60
N ARG A 355 -8.57 29.35 -15.14
CA ARG A 355 -7.32 29.41 -15.92
C ARG A 355 -6.09 29.06 -15.10
N THR A 356 -6.02 29.58 -13.86
CA THR A 356 -4.90 29.27 -12.96
C THR A 356 -4.89 27.78 -12.60
N PHE A 357 -6.05 27.17 -12.43
CA PHE A 357 -6.22 25.74 -12.25
C PHE A 357 -5.67 24.97 -13.46
N ALA A 358 -6.10 25.30 -14.69
CA ALA A 358 -5.62 24.61 -15.89
C ALA A 358 -4.09 24.70 -16.06
N GLU A 359 -3.50 25.88 -15.80
CA GLU A 359 -2.05 26.09 -15.86
C GLU A 359 -1.29 25.30 -14.78
N ARG A 360 -1.80 25.27 -13.54
CA ARG A 360 -1.17 24.58 -12.42
C ARG A 360 -1.34 23.07 -12.51
N PHE A 361 -2.52 22.59 -12.86
CA PHE A 361 -2.84 21.17 -12.92
C PHE A 361 -2.00 20.43 -13.98
N ASP A 362 -1.75 21.08 -15.13
CA ASP A 362 -0.86 20.56 -16.18
C ASP A 362 0.57 20.30 -15.66
N GLN A 363 1.08 21.17 -14.78
CA GLN A 363 2.45 21.10 -14.26
C GLN A 363 2.54 20.39 -12.91
N ALA A 364 1.41 20.19 -12.23
CA ALA A 364 1.36 19.62 -10.89
C ALA A 364 1.76 18.15 -10.92
N ARG A 365 2.67 17.78 -10.00
CA ARG A 365 3.02 16.38 -9.77
C ARG A 365 1.90 15.68 -9.02
N VAL A 366 1.68 14.42 -9.35
CA VAL A 366 0.78 13.55 -8.57
C VAL A 366 1.54 13.08 -7.34
N LEU A 367 1.01 13.41 -6.16
CA LEU A 367 1.48 12.91 -4.86
C LEU A 367 0.65 11.68 -4.53
N ASP A 368 1.24 10.54 -4.83
CA ASP A 368 0.63 9.23 -4.66
C ASP A 368 1.42 8.46 -3.59
N LEU A 369 1.24 8.86 -2.34
CA LEU A 369 1.98 8.33 -1.19
C LEU A 369 1.28 7.07 -0.68
N GLU A 370 2.03 5.96 -0.55
CA GLU A 370 1.46 4.70 -0.03
C GLU A 370 1.46 4.64 1.50
N HIS A 371 2.43 5.28 2.15
CA HIS A 371 2.61 5.23 3.61
C HIS A 371 3.21 6.54 4.14
N VAL A 372 4.48 6.80 3.83
CA VAL A 372 5.20 8.00 4.27
C VAL A 372 5.94 8.64 3.11
N GLY A 373 5.98 9.97 3.08
CA GLY A 373 6.83 10.76 2.18
C GLY A 373 7.65 11.81 2.93
N ALA A 374 8.72 12.29 2.29
CA ALA A 374 9.55 13.39 2.79
C ALA A 374 9.42 14.63 1.89
N GLU A 375 8.75 15.66 2.39
CA GLU A 375 8.58 16.92 1.68
C GLU A 375 9.71 17.89 2.00
N LEU A 376 10.36 18.42 0.97
CA LEU A 376 11.27 19.56 1.02
C LEU A 376 10.49 20.85 0.75
N TYR A 377 10.58 21.81 1.67
CA TYR A 377 9.85 23.07 1.59
C TYR A 377 10.70 24.27 1.99
N ASP A 378 10.37 25.44 1.45
CA ASP A 378 10.97 26.71 1.85
C ASP A 378 10.46 27.09 3.25
N ARG A 379 11.38 27.33 4.18
CA ARG A 379 11.09 27.81 5.53
C ARG A 379 11.78 29.15 5.74
N THR A 380 11.00 30.15 6.14
CA THR A 380 11.58 31.41 6.64
C THR A 380 11.82 31.25 8.14
N ASP A 381 13.06 31.43 8.58
CA ASP A 381 13.39 31.37 10.00
C ASP A 381 12.88 32.62 10.75
N ASP A 382 12.98 32.60 12.08
CA ASP A 382 12.58 33.73 12.95
C ASP A 382 13.40 35.01 12.69
N SER A 383 14.56 34.89 12.04
CA SER A 383 15.41 36.01 11.65
C SER A 383 15.00 36.64 10.31
N GLY A 384 14.04 36.03 9.60
CA GLY A 384 13.59 36.44 8.27
C GLY A 384 14.49 35.96 7.14
N ALA A 385 15.43 35.03 7.41
CA ALA A 385 16.24 34.39 6.40
C ALA A 385 15.45 33.23 5.78
N ASN A 386 15.44 33.19 4.45
CA ASN A 386 14.86 32.07 3.72
C ASN A 386 15.87 30.92 3.69
N GLY A 387 15.44 29.76 4.16
CA GLY A 387 16.16 28.50 4.04
C GLY A 387 15.24 27.39 3.56
N TRP A 388 15.80 26.20 3.45
CA TRP A 388 15.09 24.97 3.15
C TRP A 388 14.92 24.15 4.42
N SER A 389 13.82 23.43 4.51
CA SER A 389 13.55 22.48 5.58
C SER A 389 12.94 21.23 4.96
N TRP A 390 12.87 20.17 5.74
CA TRP A 390 12.13 18.97 5.36
C TRP A 390 11.11 18.60 6.45
N ARG A 391 10.09 17.84 6.07
CA ARG A 391 9.11 17.21 6.97
C ARG A 391 8.69 15.85 6.42
N PHE A 392 8.38 14.92 7.32
CA PHE A 392 7.70 13.68 6.97
C PHE A 392 6.19 13.90 6.95
N VAL A 393 5.52 13.23 6.03
CA VAL A 393 4.07 13.27 5.83
C VAL A 393 3.53 11.86 5.66
N ASP A 394 2.27 11.63 6.03
CA ASP A 394 1.60 10.35 5.83
C ASP A 394 1.01 10.20 4.42
N GLU A 395 0.31 9.08 4.17
CA GLU A 395 -0.40 8.75 2.93
C GLU A 395 -1.46 9.79 2.52
N GLN A 396 -1.95 10.60 3.47
CA GLN A 396 -2.94 11.67 3.26
C GLN A 396 -2.29 13.06 3.11
N ASP A 397 -0.96 13.12 3.00
CA ASP A 397 -0.14 14.33 3.00
C ASP A 397 -0.30 15.17 4.30
N SER A 398 -0.57 14.50 5.43
CA SER A 398 -0.60 15.14 6.75
C SER A 398 0.79 15.15 7.38
N PRO A 399 1.30 16.28 7.88
CA PRO A 399 2.63 16.35 8.50
C PRO A 399 2.76 15.46 9.75
N LEU A 400 3.74 14.57 9.75
CA LEU A 400 4.07 13.69 10.87
C LEU A 400 5.14 14.32 11.77
N ALA A 401 6.27 14.72 11.19
CA ALA A 401 7.39 15.33 11.91
C ALA A 401 8.15 16.31 11.02
N ALA A 402 8.68 17.39 11.59
CA ALA A 402 9.37 18.42 10.85
C ALA A 402 10.78 18.66 11.41
N ALA A 403 11.74 18.94 10.51
CA ALA A 403 13.10 19.27 10.90
C ALA A 403 13.14 20.49 11.84
N THR A 404 13.96 20.40 12.88
CA THR A 404 14.18 21.49 13.83
C THR A 404 15.08 22.57 13.21
N ASP A 405 16.11 22.14 12.47
CA ASP A 405 17.08 23.00 11.79
C ASP A 405 16.65 23.34 10.34
N ALA A 406 17.05 24.52 9.86
CA ALA A 406 16.91 24.96 8.47
C ALA A 406 18.26 24.93 7.74
N TYR A 407 18.22 24.75 6.42
CA TYR A 407 19.36 24.52 5.55
C TYR A 407 19.49 25.64 4.52
N ASP A 408 20.72 25.99 4.14
CA ASP A 408 20.97 27.08 3.18
C ASP A 408 20.54 26.71 1.74
N ALA A 409 20.60 25.42 1.39
CA ALA A 409 20.23 24.93 0.06
C ALA A 409 19.30 23.71 0.14
N ARG A 410 18.40 23.61 -0.84
CA ARG A 410 17.50 22.46 -1.01
C ARG A 410 18.23 21.12 -0.97
N ARG A 411 19.40 21.06 -1.63
CA ARG A 411 20.21 19.85 -1.70
C ARG A 411 20.70 19.40 -0.31
N ASP A 412 20.99 20.34 0.58
CA ASP A 412 21.46 20.01 1.93
C ASP A 412 20.30 19.48 2.78
N ALA A 413 19.09 20.04 2.61
CA ALA A 413 17.88 19.49 3.22
C ALA A 413 17.53 18.10 2.68
N GLU A 414 17.68 17.88 1.37
CA GLU A 414 17.50 16.58 0.72
C GLU A 414 18.48 15.54 1.25
N GLU A 415 19.77 15.87 1.33
CA GLU A 415 20.82 14.98 1.85
C GLU A 415 20.59 14.65 3.34
N ALA A 416 20.11 15.62 4.13
CA ALA A 416 19.74 15.39 5.52
C ALA A 416 18.52 14.47 5.67
N ALA A 417 17.48 14.64 4.85
CA ALA A 417 16.30 13.79 4.85
C ALA A 417 16.64 12.35 4.38
N ASP A 418 17.43 12.21 3.32
CA ASP A 418 17.85 10.92 2.75
C ASP A 418 18.72 10.12 3.74
N ALA A 419 19.69 10.78 4.39
CA ALA A 419 20.51 10.17 5.42
C ALA A 419 19.68 9.71 6.63
N LEU A 420 18.64 10.47 6.98
CA LEU A 420 17.74 10.13 8.07
C LEU A 420 16.85 8.93 7.71
N LEU A 421 16.21 8.94 6.53
CA LEU A 421 15.34 7.85 6.06
C LEU A 421 16.08 6.50 6.06
N SER A 422 17.33 6.49 5.59
CA SER A 422 18.17 5.28 5.54
C SER A 422 18.49 4.66 6.90
N GLU A 423 18.40 5.44 7.98
CA GLU A 423 18.75 5.01 9.35
C GLU A 423 17.49 4.73 10.19
N LEU A 424 16.36 5.37 9.87
CA LEU A 424 15.10 5.29 10.62
C LEU A 424 14.57 3.87 10.77
N GLY A 425 14.66 3.03 9.73
CA GLY A 425 14.17 1.64 9.78
C GLY A 425 14.81 0.80 10.90
N SER A 426 16.03 1.15 11.31
CA SER A 426 16.77 0.49 12.40
C SER A 426 16.84 1.30 13.69
N ALA A 427 16.22 2.48 13.73
CA ALA A 427 16.30 3.38 14.87
C ALA A 427 15.65 2.78 16.12
N SER A 428 16.37 2.85 17.23
CA SER A 428 15.86 2.47 18.55
C SER A 428 14.78 3.45 19.02
N VAL A 429 13.75 2.92 19.68
CA VAL A 429 12.64 3.70 20.25
C VAL A 429 12.76 3.75 21.76
N THR A 430 13.03 4.92 22.31
CA THR A 430 13.18 5.19 23.75
C THR A 430 12.02 6.03 24.28
N VAL A 431 11.92 6.17 25.61
CA VAL A 431 10.87 6.99 26.25
C VAL A 431 11.52 8.00 27.19
N ALA A 432 11.21 9.27 27.01
CA ALA A 432 11.63 10.33 27.91
C ALA A 432 11.10 10.06 29.33
N GLY A 433 12.00 10.08 30.31
CA GLY A 433 11.67 9.77 31.70
C GLY A 433 11.84 8.31 32.11
N GLU A 434 12.07 7.39 31.17
CA GLU A 434 12.44 6.01 31.48
C GLU A 434 13.98 5.88 31.43
N PRO A 435 14.65 5.45 32.52
CA PRO A 435 16.10 5.27 32.50
C PRO A 435 16.54 4.30 31.41
N THR A 436 17.68 4.57 30.78
CA THR A 436 18.09 3.85 29.57
C THR A 436 19.61 3.70 29.49
N TYR A 437 20.09 2.47 29.31
CA TYR A 437 21.45 2.19 28.85
C TYR A 437 21.50 2.30 27.32
N GLU A 438 22.20 3.32 26.84
CA GLU A 438 22.40 3.59 25.43
C GLU A 438 23.83 3.23 25.04
N ARG A 439 24.00 2.13 24.29
CA ARG A 439 25.29 1.71 23.71
C ARG A 439 25.36 2.17 22.27
N TYR A 440 26.47 2.78 21.87
CA TYR A 440 26.62 3.34 20.53
C TYR A 440 28.06 3.27 20.05
N GLN A 441 28.21 3.27 18.72
CA GLN A 441 29.51 3.19 18.07
C GLN A 441 30.00 4.59 17.64
N THR A 442 31.28 4.88 17.87
CA THR A 442 31.98 6.07 17.37
C THR A 442 33.21 5.62 16.59
N GLY A 443 33.12 5.61 15.26
CA GLY A 443 34.17 5.02 14.42
C GLY A 443 34.25 3.50 14.61
N ASP A 444 35.42 2.98 14.98
CA ASP A 444 35.64 1.55 15.25
C ASP A 444 35.53 1.19 16.74
N GLN A 445 35.07 2.13 17.59
CA GLN A 445 35.03 1.97 19.03
C GLN A 445 33.60 2.10 19.57
N TRP A 446 33.34 1.44 20.70
CA TRP A 446 32.05 1.42 21.37
C TRP A 446 32.08 2.26 22.64
N ARG A 447 30.97 2.92 22.94
CA ARG A 447 30.74 3.65 24.17
C ARG A 447 29.35 3.34 24.68
N TRP A 448 29.13 3.62 25.95
CA TRP A 448 27.80 3.55 26.52
C TRP A 448 27.53 4.74 27.44
N ARG A 449 26.25 5.06 27.61
CA ARG A 449 25.78 6.04 28.58
C ARG A 449 24.49 5.58 29.23
N LEU A 450 24.31 5.90 30.51
CA LEU A 450 23.06 5.74 31.23
C LEU A 450 22.35 7.10 31.26
N VAL A 451 21.20 7.17 30.62
CA VAL A 451 20.31 8.34 30.65
C VAL A 451 19.32 8.14 31.79
N GLY A 452 19.23 9.11 32.70
CA GLY A 452 18.30 9.07 33.84
C GLY A 452 16.89 9.57 33.51
N GLU A 453 15.99 9.54 34.49
CA GLU A 453 14.61 10.03 34.36
C GLU A 453 14.51 11.53 33.98
N SER A 454 15.54 12.31 34.30
CA SER A 454 15.65 13.73 33.93
C SER A 454 16.18 13.96 32.50
N GLU A 455 16.42 12.88 31.75
CA GLU A 455 17.06 12.88 30.42
C GLU A 455 18.53 13.31 30.38
N HIS A 456 19.12 13.55 31.55
CA HIS A 456 20.55 13.79 31.69
C HIS A 456 21.34 12.49 31.70
N VAL A 457 22.59 12.54 31.21
CA VAL A 457 23.50 11.42 31.29
C VAL A 457 24.02 11.33 32.71
N VAL A 458 23.62 10.29 33.44
CA VAL A 458 23.99 10.11 34.84
C VAL A 458 25.26 9.27 34.97
N ALA A 459 25.50 8.33 34.07
CA ALA A 459 26.73 7.52 34.01
C ALA A 459 27.17 7.31 32.56
N GLN A 460 28.45 7.03 32.32
CA GLN A 460 28.98 6.70 31.00
C GLN A 460 30.24 5.85 31.06
N SER A 461 30.60 5.26 29.92
CA SER A 461 31.84 4.50 29.75
C SER A 461 33.07 5.35 30.10
N PRO A 462 34.01 4.82 30.92
CA PRO A 462 35.24 5.53 31.30
C PRO A 462 36.21 5.72 30.11
N SER A 463 36.19 4.79 29.16
CA SER A 463 37.03 4.79 27.97
C SER A 463 36.31 4.15 26.78
N ASP A 464 36.94 4.21 25.61
CA ASP A 464 36.48 3.53 24.41
C ASP A 464 36.63 2.00 24.55
N ALA A 465 35.55 1.27 24.31
CA ALA A 465 35.53 -0.18 24.25
C ALA A 465 35.83 -0.67 22.82
N GLU A 466 36.58 -1.77 22.67
CA GLU A 466 36.94 -2.29 21.35
C GLU A 466 35.76 -2.97 20.65
N THR A 467 34.88 -3.62 21.42
CA THR A 467 33.73 -4.37 20.90
C THR A 467 32.43 -4.01 21.62
N GLU A 468 31.30 -4.29 20.96
CA GLU A 468 29.97 -4.17 21.58
C GLU A 468 29.81 -5.10 22.80
N ALA A 469 30.50 -6.24 22.79
CA ALA A 469 30.47 -7.19 23.90
C ALA A 469 31.16 -6.62 25.15
N ASP A 470 32.26 -5.88 24.98
CA ASP A 470 32.95 -5.21 26.08
C ASP A 470 32.06 -4.10 26.68
N ALA A 471 31.46 -3.26 25.82
CA ALA A 471 30.52 -2.23 26.28
C ALA A 471 29.28 -2.83 26.98
N THR A 472 28.81 -3.99 26.53
CA THR A 472 27.71 -4.71 27.19
C THR A 472 28.15 -5.30 28.52
N HIS A 473 29.37 -5.83 28.60
CA HIS A 473 29.92 -6.33 29.86
C HIS A 473 30.04 -5.21 30.90
N GLU A 474 30.49 -4.01 30.50
CA GLU A 474 30.53 -2.85 31.38
C GLU A 474 29.14 -2.44 31.88
N THR A 475 28.13 -2.35 31.01
CA THR A 475 26.75 -1.99 31.41
C THR A 475 26.13 -3.03 32.33
N ASP A 476 26.29 -4.33 32.01
CA ASP A 476 25.77 -5.44 32.84
C ASP A 476 26.43 -5.41 34.23
N THR A 477 27.75 -5.19 34.27
CA THR A 477 28.51 -5.14 35.52
C THR A 477 28.12 -3.92 36.35
N PHE A 478 28.03 -2.75 35.74
CA PHE A 478 27.59 -1.54 36.43
C PHE A 478 26.16 -1.70 36.98
N GLY A 479 25.21 -2.15 36.16
CA GLY A 479 23.81 -2.37 36.56
C GLY A 479 23.66 -3.40 37.69
N ALA A 480 24.44 -4.49 37.65
CA ALA A 480 24.38 -5.54 38.67
C ALA A 480 24.92 -5.08 40.04
N HIS A 481 25.91 -4.20 40.07
CA HIS A 481 26.62 -3.84 41.30
C HIS A 481 26.30 -2.43 41.83
N ALA A 482 25.74 -1.53 41.02
CA ALA A 482 25.51 -0.14 41.41
C ALA A 482 24.62 0.03 42.65
N ARG A 483 23.59 -0.82 42.79
CA ARG A 483 22.60 -0.71 43.86
C ARG A 483 23.20 -0.85 45.26
N ASP A 484 24.12 -1.79 45.42
CA ASP A 484 24.71 -2.17 46.71
C ASP A 484 26.09 -1.52 46.95
N ALA A 485 26.67 -0.87 45.94
CA ALA A 485 27.98 -0.26 46.00
C ALA A 485 28.09 0.90 46.99
N ASP A 486 29.09 0.89 47.87
CA ASP A 486 29.31 1.96 48.86
C ASP A 486 29.86 3.25 48.24
N VAL A 487 29.63 4.39 48.88
CA VAL A 487 30.23 5.68 48.49
C VAL A 487 31.48 5.92 49.34
N VAL A 488 32.63 6.01 48.68
CA VAL A 488 33.94 5.87 49.31
C VAL A 488 34.89 6.93 48.80
N GLU A 489 35.43 7.74 49.70
CA GLU A 489 36.41 8.79 49.37
C GLU A 489 37.81 8.36 49.81
N ILE A 490 38.80 8.66 48.98
CA ILE A 490 40.21 8.46 49.26
C ILE A 490 40.84 9.85 49.33
N GLU A 491 41.31 10.28 50.50
CA GLU A 491 41.88 11.64 50.67
C GLU A 491 43.27 11.77 50.04
N ASP A 492 44.12 10.76 50.19
CA ASP A 492 45.51 10.77 49.71
C ASP A 492 45.86 9.39 49.12
N ALA A 493 45.82 8.35 49.98
CA ALA A 493 45.98 6.96 49.58
C ALA A 493 45.35 6.00 50.62
N GLU A 494 44.98 4.81 50.18
CA GLU A 494 44.37 3.77 51.02
C GLU A 494 44.80 2.37 50.57
N TYR A 495 44.94 1.46 51.51
CA TYR A 495 45.10 0.04 51.22
C TYR A 495 43.72 -0.58 50.93
N GLU A 496 43.56 -1.19 49.78
CA GLU A 496 42.38 -1.95 49.40
C GLU A 496 42.70 -3.44 49.44
N VAL A 497 41.95 -4.19 50.24
CA VAL A 497 41.98 -5.65 50.33
C VAL A 497 40.79 -6.19 49.56
N TYR A 498 41.02 -6.95 48.49
CA TYR A 498 39.98 -7.34 47.55
C TYR A 498 40.06 -8.83 47.18
N PRO A 499 38.91 -9.49 46.92
CA PRO A 499 38.88 -10.86 46.46
C PRO A 499 39.12 -10.93 44.94
N THR A 500 39.63 -12.06 44.49
CA THR A 500 39.74 -12.48 43.09
C THR A 500 39.26 -13.93 43.00
N ASP A 501 38.45 -14.25 41.99
CA ASP A 501 38.01 -15.62 41.78
C ASP A 501 39.21 -16.47 41.35
N SER A 502 39.49 -17.58 42.07
CA SER A 502 40.57 -18.50 41.70
C SER A 502 40.14 -19.40 40.54
N GLN A 503 39.99 -18.85 39.34
CA GLN A 503 39.98 -19.65 38.13
C GLN A 503 41.39 -19.70 37.55
N GLU A 504 41.95 -20.91 37.56
CA GLU A 504 43.07 -21.29 36.69
C GLU A 504 42.78 -20.80 35.26
N LEU A 505 43.56 -19.82 34.81
CA LEU A 505 43.80 -19.56 33.40
C LEU A 505 44.45 -20.80 32.78
N THR A 506 43.64 -21.81 32.46
CA THR A 506 44.04 -22.86 31.53
C THR A 506 43.96 -22.27 30.13
N TYR A 507 45.11 -21.74 29.67
CA TYR A 507 45.32 -21.43 28.27
C TYR A 507 45.04 -22.70 27.44
N GLU A 508 44.09 -22.63 26.51
CA GLU A 508 43.96 -23.60 25.43
C GLU A 508 45.19 -23.48 24.53
N GLU A 509 46.24 -24.25 24.84
CA GLU A 509 47.39 -24.41 23.95
C GLU A 509 47.04 -25.48 22.90
N GLY A 510 46.75 -25.01 21.69
CA GLY A 510 46.57 -25.83 20.51
C GLY A 510 47.86 -26.52 20.07
N ASP A 511 47.87 -27.84 20.26
CA ASP A 511 48.47 -28.89 19.41
C ASP A 511 49.94 -29.32 19.61
N ALA A 512 50.06 -30.64 19.78
CA ALA A 512 51.21 -31.54 19.61
C ALA A 512 52.33 -31.64 20.68
N LEU A 513 52.23 -32.64 21.58
CA LEU A 513 52.94 -33.95 21.50
C LEU A 513 52.72 -34.79 22.78
N PRO A 514 52.66 -36.14 22.72
CA PRO A 514 52.44 -36.99 23.89
C PRO A 514 53.76 -37.60 24.43
N ALA A 515 53.99 -37.56 25.74
CA ALA A 515 54.77 -38.59 26.44
C ALA A 515 54.68 -38.50 27.98
N THR A 516 53.97 -39.49 28.56
CA THR A 516 54.36 -40.33 29.72
C THR A 516 54.59 -39.71 31.12
N SER A 517 53.61 -39.96 32.00
CA SER A 517 53.71 -40.60 33.34
C SER A 517 54.84 -40.22 34.29
N ASP A 518 54.50 -39.67 35.46
CA ASP A 518 54.43 -40.42 36.74
C ASP A 518 53.89 -39.52 37.88
N GLU A 519 53.03 -40.10 38.72
CA GLU A 519 52.55 -39.50 39.97
C GLU A 519 53.71 -39.29 40.97
N GLN A 520 53.79 -38.11 41.60
CA GLN A 520 54.40 -37.97 42.92
C GLN A 520 53.96 -36.68 43.65
N GLN A 521 52.88 -36.84 44.42
CA GLN A 521 52.66 -36.30 45.76
C GLN A 521 53.83 -35.47 46.35
N MET A 522 53.69 -34.14 46.39
CA MET A 522 54.47 -33.30 47.30
C MET A 522 53.70 -33.14 48.61
N VAL A 523 54.27 -33.81 49.61
CA VAL A 523 53.95 -33.75 51.03
C VAL A 523 54.51 -32.43 51.57
N SER A 524 53.64 -31.60 52.14
CA SER A 524 54.04 -30.56 53.09
C SER A 524 54.70 -31.22 54.31
N THR A 525 55.98 -30.91 54.55
CA THR A 525 56.66 -31.22 55.81
C THR A 525 56.82 -29.93 56.60
N ASP A 526 55.99 -29.83 57.62
CA ASP A 526 55.92 -28.81 58.66
C ASP A 526 57.15 -28.84 59.59
N GLY A 527 57.57 -27.63 59.99
CA GLY A 527 58.67 -27.33 60.90
C GLY A 527 58.31 -26.36 62.03
N GLY A 528 57.03 -26.12 62.36
CA GLY A 528 56.53 -25.54 63.64
C GLY A 528 56.85 -24.06 63.94
N THR A 529 56.03 -23.27 64.63
CA THR A 529 54.74 -23.50 65.31
C THR A 529 54.10 -22.13 65.60
N ALA A 530 52.86 -21.92 65.17
CA ALA A 530 51.82 -21.27 65.97
C ALA A 530 50.46 -21.75 65.47
N THR A 531 49.85 -22.61 66.27
CA THR A 531 48.49 -23.14 66.15
C THR A 531 47.43 -22.05 66.20
N ALA A 532 46.52 -22.07 65.24
CA ALA A 532 45.10 -21.82 65.48
C ALA A 532 44.29 -22.89 64.73
N GLU A 533 43.78 -23.86 65.50
CA GLU A 533 42.60 -24.62 65.08
C GLU A 533 41.43 -23.63 65.04
N GLY A 534 40.91 -23.35 63.84
CA GLY A 534 39.70 -22.58 63.57
C GLY A 534 38.80 -23.41 62.66
N GLU A 535 37.54 -23.52 63.07
CA GLU A 535 36.50 -24.40 62.55
C GLU A 535 36.08 -24.06 61.10
N ASP A 536 35.75 -25.08 60.30
CA ASP A 536 34.83 -25.08 59.14
C ASP A 536 34.48 -23.70 58.56
N GLY A 537 35.42 -23.06 57.86
CA GLY A 537 35.14 -22.01 56.87
C GLY A 537 35.03 -22.69 55.51
N ALA A 538 33.88 -22.59 54.85
CA ALA A 538 33.75 -23.04 53.48
C ALA A 538 34.75 -22.25 52.61
N ASP A 539 35.78 -22.93 52.12
CA ASP A 539 36.64 -22.44 51.05
C ASP A 539 35.72 -22.10 49.87
N ASP A 540 35.49 -20.81 49.67
CA ASP A 540 34.65 -20.29 48.59
C ASP A 540 35.43 -20.16 47.27
N GLY A 541 36.69 -20.61 47.25
CA GLY A 541 37.56 -20.55 46.09
C GLY A 541 37.96 -19.12 45.72
N ARG A 542 37.92 -18.15 46.64
CA ARG A 542 38.39 -16.78 46.39
C ARG A 542 39.77 -16.56 47.01
N SER A 543 40.69 -16.01 46.23
CA SER A 543 41.98 -15.55 46.74
C SER A 543 41.95 -14.04 46.96
N TRP A 544 42.51 -13.59 48.08
CA TRP A 544 42.52 -12.19 48.48
C TRP A 544 43.85 -11.54 48.17
N HIS A 545 43.80 -10.33 47.63
CA HIS A 545 44.96 -9.51 47.32
C HIS A 545 44.85 -8.19 48.05
N TRP A 546 45.96 -7.47 48.14
CA TRP A 546 45.94 -6.08 48.61
C TRP A 546 46.66 -5.16 47.62
N ARG A 547 46.22 -3.91 47.57
CA ARG A 547 46.87 -2.84 46.81
C ARG A 547 46.84 -1.53 47.59
N LEU A 548 47.91 -0.76 47.55
CA LEU A 548 47.94 0.63 48.04
C LEU A 548 47.62 1.55 46.86
N VAL A 549 46.52 2.26 46.94
CA VAL A 549 46.00 3.07 45.83
C VAL A 549 45.81 4.52 46.26
N THR A 550 46.11 5.46 45.36
CA THR A 550 45.88 6.91 45.60
C THR A 550 44.47 7.36 45.23
N GLU A 551 44.11 8.61 45.54
CA GLU A 551 42.86 9.24 45.07
C GLU A 551 42.70 9.11 43.54
N ASP A 552 43.77 9.33 42.79
CA ASP A 552 43.79 9.24 41.32
C ASP A 552 43.71 7.81 40.79
N ARG A 553 43.73 6.80 41.68
CA ARG A 553 43.78 5.37 41.39
C ARG A 553 45.13 4.86 40.87
N ASP A 554 46.21 5.62 41.05
CA ASP A 554 47.56 5.05 40.88
C ASP A 554 47.78 3.98 41.94
N VAL A 555 48.11 2.76 41.51
CA VAL A 555 48.56 1.70 42.42
C VAL A 555 50.04 1.92 42.72
N ILE A 556 50.37 2.11 44.01
CA ILE A 556 51.72 2.38 44.48
C ILE A 556 52.44 1.09 44.83
N ALA A 557 51.75 0.14 45.46
CA ALA A 557 52.29 -1.15 45.89
C ALA A 557 51.17 -2.20 45.89
N GLY A 558 51.52 -3.47 45.64
CA GLY A 558 50.56 -4.58 45.65
C GLY A 558 51.10 -5.83 46.34
N SER A 559 50.19 -6.76 46.62
CA SER A 559 50.55 -8.08 47.13
C SER A 559 51.30 -8.89 46.06
N THR A 560 52.37 -9.54 46.48
CA THR A 560 53.19 -10.41 45.63
C THR A 560 52.59 -11.82 45.50
N GLU A 561 51.72 -12.19 46.44
CA GLU A 561 51.06 -13.48 46.51
C GLU A 561 49.57 -13.34 46.84
N PRO A 562 48.74 -14.33 46.47
CA PRO A 562 47.37 -14.44 46.95
C PRO A 562 47.32 -14.84 48.43
N HIS A 563 46.33 -14.32 49.15
CA HIS A 563 46.02 -14.64 50.54
C HIS A 563 44.71 -15.42 50.64
N TYR A 564 44.55 -16.23 51.68
CA TYR A 564 43.36 -17.08 51.81
C TYR A 564 42.10 -16.29 52.19
N ASP A 565 42.24 -15.22 52.98
CA ASP A 565 41.14 -14.37 53.41
C ASP A 565 41.58 -12.89 53.57
N ALA A 566 40.61 -12.01 53.73
CA ALA A 566 40.83 -10.58 53.91
C ALA A 566 41.68 -10.24 55.15
N GLU A 567 41.55 -11.04 56.22
CA GLU A 567 42.29 -10.83 57.47
C GLU A 567 43.79 -11.09 57.23
N THR A 568 44.12 -12.19 56.55
CA THR A 568 45.49 -12.57 56.17
C THR A 568 46.12 -11.53 55.23
N ALA A 569 45.36 -11.01 54.26
CA ALA A 569 45.82 -9.91 53.40
C ALA A 569 46.08 -8.63 54.21
N THR A 570 45.25 -8.34 55.22
CA THR A 570 45.46 -7.22 56.14
C THR A 570 46.70 -7.39 57.02
N GLU A 571 46.97 -8.61 57.49
CA GLU A 571 48.21 -8.94 58.21
C GLU A 571 49.45 -8.78 57.32
N ALA A 572 49.36 -9.12 56.03
CA ALA A 572 50.42 -8.86 55.06
C ALA A 572 50.73 -7.36 54.93
N ILE A 573 49.71 -6.50 54.90
CA ILE A 573 49.90 -5.04 54.94
C ILE A 573 50.64 -4.60 56.21
N GLN A 574 50.33 -5.18 57.39
CA GLN A 574 51.05 -4.85 58.63
C GLN A 574 52.53 -5.25 58.54
N ARG A 575 52.85 -6.39 57.90
CA ARG A 575 54.24 -6.79 57.63
C ARG A 575 54.94 -5.78 56.72
N VAL A 576 54.28 -5.33 55.65
CA VAL A 576 54.81 -4.27 54.76
C VAL A 576 55.10 -2.99 55.55
N ARG A 577 54.21 -2.56 56.44
CA ARG A 577 54.42 -1.36 57.27
C ARG A 577 55.65 -1.47 58.17
N GLU A 578 55.77 -2.58 58.90
CA GLU A 578 56.90 -2.82 59.78
C GLU A 578 58.20 -2.87 58.97
N GLN A 579 58.24 -3.70 57.93
CA GLN A 579 59.43 -3.92 57.13
C GLN A 579 59.86 -2.69 56.33
N ALA A 580 58.95 -2.01 55.64
CA ALA A 580 59.27 -0.81 54.88
C ALA A 580 59.78 0.34 55.78
N SER A 581 59.29 0.43 57.03
CA SER A 581 59.74 1.45 57.98
C SER A 581 61.18 1.23 58.47
N GLU A 582 61.63 -0.02 58.46
CA GLU A 582 62.99 -0.43 58.85
C GLU A 582 63.89 -0.66 57.63
N ALA A 583 63.35 -0.62 56.41
CA ALA A 583 64.05 -1.02 55.21
C ALA A 583 65.15 -0.04 54.80
N GLU A 584 66.34 -0.57 54.56
CA GLU A 584 67.43 0.18 53.94
C GLU A 584 67.35 0.07 52.41
N LEU A 585 67.60 1.18 51.70
CA LEU A 585 67.70 1.18 50.25
C LEU A 585 69.06 0.62 49.84
N ILE A 586 69.04 -0.48 49.08
CA ILE A 586 70.24 -1.11 48.56
C ILE A 586 70.67 -0.38 47.27
N GLU A 587 71.80 0.31 47.31
CA GLU A 587 72.43 0.93 46.14
C GLU A 587 73.88 0.47 45.99
N PHE A 588 74.21 -0.11 44.84
CA PHE A 588 75.60 -0.40 44.46
C PHE A 588 75.98 0.28 43.14
N GLU A 589 77.26 0.65 43.02
CA GLU A 589 77.89 1.15 41.79
C GLU A 589 78.64 0.03 41.04
N GLU A 590 78.75 -1.16 41.66
CA GLU A 590 79.45 -2.34 41.14
C GLU A 590 78.67 -3.61 41.56
N ALA A 591 79.00 -4.78 40.99
CA ALA A 591 78.28 -6.02 41.30
C ALA A 591 78.42 -6.41 42.79
N ALA A 592 77.37 -6.95 43.40
CA ALA A 592 77.33 -7.35 44.81
C ALA A 592 76.92 -8.82 44.98
N PHE A 593 77.60 -9.54 45.86
CA PHE A 593 77.16 -10.86 46.31
C PHE A 593 76.13 -10.70 47.43
N GLN A 594 74.91 -11.20 47.23
CA GLN A 594 73.88 -11.34 48.25
C GLN A 594 73.86 -12.78 48.75
N VAL A 595 73.95 -12.98 50.07
CA VAL A 595 73.73 -14.27 50.73
C VAL A 595 72.38 -14.20 51.45
N TYR A 596 71.50 -15.15 51.19
CA TYR A 596 70.12 -15.15 51.68
C TYR A 596 69.65 -16.56 52.06
N GLU A 597 68.56 -16.66 52.82
CA GLU A 597 67.92 -17.92 53.20
C GLU A 597 66.72 -18.15 52.27
N ALA A 598 66.70 -19.27 51.55
CA ALA A 598 65.61 -19.61 50.64
C ALA A 598 64.40 -20.19 51.41
N ASP A 599 63.26 -20.29 50.72
CA ASP A 599 61.96 -20.70 51.29
C ASP A 599 61.97 -22.10 51.95
N ASP A 600 62.95 -22.92 51.62
CA ASP A 600 63.21 -24.25 52.18
C ASP A 600 64.09 -24.24 53.45
N GLY A 601 64.48 -23.06 53.93
CA GLY A 601 65.38 -22.84 55.07
C GLY A 601 66.87 -23.05 54.73
N GLU A 602 67.19 -23.19 53.44
CA GLU A 602 68.56 -23.43 52.98
C GLU A 602 69.22 -22.13 52.50
N TRP A 603 70.51 -22.00 52.77
CA TRP A 603 71.25 -20.78 52.45
C TRP A 603 71.74 -20.82 51.01
N ARG A 604 71.50 -19.75 50.25
CA ARG A 604 71.95 -19.57 48.87
C ARG A 604 72.69 -18.24 48.72
N TRP A 605 73.45 -18.09 47.64
CA TRP A 605 74.05 -16.81 47.28
C TRP A 605 73.76 -16.47 45.83
N ARG A 606 73.61 -15.18 45.52
CA ARG A 606 73.49 -14.66 44.15
C ARG A 606 74.39 -13.44 43.96
N LEU A 607 75.04 -13.34 42.80
CA LEU A 607 75.78 -12.16 42.36
C LEU A 607 74.84 -11.29 41.56
N ILE A 608 74.68 -10.03 41.97
CA ILE A 608 73.77 -9.06 41.37
C ILE A 608 74.63 -7.93 40.79
N ASP A 609 74.31 -7.40 39.61
CA ASP A 609 75.02 -6.23 39.05
C ASP A 609 74.51 -4.88 39.60
N GLU A 610 75.05 -3.77 39.08
CA GLU A 610 74.65 -2.40 39.46
C GLU A 610 73.20 -2.04 39.10
N ASP A 611 72.59 -2.85 38.22
CA ASP A 611 71.22 -2.71 37.70
C ASP A 611 70.23 -3.68 38.38
N GLY A 612 70.68 -4.48 39.36
CA GLY A 612 69.83 -5.42 40.08
C GLY A 612 69.66 -6.79 39.39
N ASN A 613 70.38 -7.06 38.30
CA ASN A 613 70.28 -8.34 37.59
C ASN A 613 71.14 -9.42 38.22
N VAL A 614 70.59 -10.63 38.35
CA VAL A 614 71.35 -11.80 38.82
C VAL A 614 72.31 -12.28 37.72
N LEU A 615 73.62 -12.06 37.92
CA LEU A 615 74.69 -12.50 37.02
C LEU A 615 75.09 -13.96 37.24
N ALA A 616 74.96 -14.45 38.47
CA ALA A 616 75.28 -15.83 38.86
C ALA A 616 74.58 -16.19 40.18
N ASP A 617 74.24 -17.46 40.38
CA ASP A 617 73.72 -17.99 41.65
C ASP A 617 74.58 -19.16 42.16
N SER A 618 74.31 -19.60 43.40
CA SER A 618 75.04 -20.70 44.02
C SER A 618 74.82 -22.05 43.35
N GLY A 619 73.73 -22.22 42.60
CA GLY A 619 73.29 -23.47 41.97
C GLY A 619 73.15 -24.67 42.90
N ALA A 620 73.36 -24.46 44.21
CA ALA A 620 73.49 -25.46 45.25
C ALA A 620 73.01 -24.87 46.57
N GLU A 621 72.41 -25.75 47.35
CA GLU A 621 71.85 -25.49 48.68
C GLU A 621 72.96 -25.59 49.73
N HIS A 622 73.00 -24.66 50.66
CA HIS A 622 73.94 -24.68 51.78
C HIS A 622 73.21 -24.82 53.11
N THR A 623 73.71 -25.69 53.98
CA THR A 623 73.04 -25.98 55.26
C THR A 623 73.24 -24.90 56.31
N SER A 624 74.03 -23.87 56.01
CA SER A 624 74.26 -22.72 56.87
C SER A 624 74.77 -21.50 56.10
N ARG A 625 74.48 -20.30 56.64
CA ARG A 625 75.02 -19.02 56.15
C ARG A 625 76.53 -19.03 55.93
N GLY A 626 77.27 -19.60 56.88
CA GLY A 626 78.73 -19.66 56.81
C GLY A 626 79.25 -20.50 55.65
N GLU A 627 78.54 -21.57 55.30
CA GLU A 627 78.88 -22.45 54.17
C GLU A 627 78.59 -21.77 52.83
N ALA A 628 77.45 -21.09 52.71
CA ALA A 628 77.12 -20.27 51.53
C ALA A 628 78.14 -19.12 51.34
N ALA A 629 78.51 -18.45 52.43
CA ALA A 629 79.50 -17.37 52.40
C ALA A 629 80.90 -17.88 52.02
N GLU A 630 81.35 -19.04 52.52
CA GLU A 630 82.64 -19.64 52.12
C GLU A 630 82.66 -20.06 50.64
N ALA A 631 81.56 -20.62 50.14
CA ALA A 631 81.40 -20.96 48.73
C ALA A 631 81.49 -19.72 47.83
N MET A 632 80.78 -18.65 48.21
CA MET A 632 80.86 -17.35 47.55
C MET A 632 82.25 -16.71 47.64
N MET A 633 82.95 -16.78 48.77
CA MET A 633 84.29 -16.21 48.93
C MET A 633 85.31 -16.80 47.94
N THR A 634 85.12 -18.06 47.53
CA THR A 634 85.94 -18.70 46.47
C THR A 634 85.73 -18.03 45.11
N LEU A 635 84.52 -17.51 44.84
CA LEU A 635 84.20 -16.77 43.62
C LEU A 635 84.63 -15.29 43.72
N LYS A 636 84.53 -14.68 44.91
CA LYS A 636 84.99 -13.31 45.18
C LYS A 636 86.50 -13.12 44.94
N GLU A 637 87.31 -14.18 45.05
CA GLU A 637 88.72 -14.14 44.62
C GLU A 637 88.88 -13.81 43.11
N GLN A 638 87.86 -14.08 42.28
CA GLN A 638 87.85 -13.80 40.83
C GLN A 638 87.15 -12.48 40.48
N ALA A 639 86.33 -11.93 41.38
CA ALA A 639 85.66 -10.63 41.27
C ALA A 639 85.91 -9.80 42.54
N PRO A 640 87.14 -9.27 42.75
CA PRO A 640 87.55 -8.66 44.02
C PRO A 640 86.86 -7.33 44.32
N ASP A 641 86.36 -6.67 43.29
CA ASP A 641 85.67 -5.38 43.38
C ASP A 641 84.19 -5.56 43.78
N ALA A 642 83.66 -6.80 43.76
CA ALA A 642 82.28 -7.05 44.12
C ALA A 642 82.00 -6.91 45.62
N GLU A 643 81.02 -6.08 45.98
CA GLU A 643 80.62 -5.84 47.37
C GLU A 643 79.92 -7.08 47.97
N LEU A 644 79.92 -7.20 49.31
CA LEU A 644 79.17 -8.25 50.00
C LEU A 644 77.97 -7.59 50.67
N LEU A 645 76.77 -7.94 50.21
CA LEU A 645 75.52 -7.50 50.80
C LEU A 645 75.06 -8.53 51.84
N GLU A 646 74.91 -8.06 53.07
CA GLU A 646 74.23 -8.79 54.13
C GLU A 646 72.96 -8.02 54.49
N ILE A 647 71.81 -8.65 54.26
CA ILE A 647 70.51 -8.10 54.63
C ILE A 647 70.24 -8.56 56.06
N GLU A 648 70.49 -7.67 57.04
CA GLU A 648 70.23 -7.95 58.46
C GLU A 648 68.81 -7.53 58.89
N THR A 649 68.12 -6.75 58.06
CA THR A 649 66.75 -6.24 58.21
C THR A 649 66.10 -6.19 56.82
N ALA A 650 64.80 -5.92 56.71
CA ALA A 650 64.17 -5.73 55.40
C ALA A 650 64.92 -4.67 54.55
N ALA A 651 64.77 -4.74 53.22
CA ALA A 651 65.48 -3.85 52.32
C ALA A 651 64.71 -3.57 51.03
N PHE A 652 64.90 -2.38 50.47
CA PHE A 652 64.41 -2.02 49.15
C PHE A 652 65.47 -2.31 48.10
N GLU A 653 65.10 -3.05 47.06
CA GLU A 653 65.93 -3.31 45.89
C GLU A 653 65.35 -2.61 44.66
N LEU A 654 66.17 -1.80 43.98
CA LEU A 654 65.84 -1.24 42.67
C LEU A 654 66.41 -2.15 41.59
N PHE A 655 65.56 -2.66 40.71
CA PHE A 655 65.95 -3.61 39.67
C PHE A 655 65.53 -3.13 38.28
N VAL A 656 66.21 -3.60 37.25
CA VAL A 656 65.85 -3.38 35.84
C VAL A 656 65.23 -4.65 35.27
N ASN A 657 64.10 -4.53 34.57
CA ASN A 657 63.43 -5.63 33.89
C ASN A 657 64.02 -5.90 32.48
N GLU A 658 63.48 -6.89 31.77
CA GLU A 658 63.93 -7.25 30.42
C GLU A 658 63.79 -6.13 29.37
N ASP A 659 62.87 -5.18 29.60
CA ASP A 659 62.61 -4.03 28.74
C ASP A 659 63.52 -2.82 29.02
N ASN A 660 64.48 -2.96 29.95
CA ASN A 660 65.35 -1.89 30.47
C ASN A 660 64.60 -0.81 31.27
N GLU A 661 63.50 -1.19 31.92
CA GLU A 661 62.74 -0.33 32.82
C GLU A 661 62.97 -0.73 34.28
N TRP A 662 63.01 0.26 35.16
CA TRP A 662 63.31 0.15 36.57
C TRP A 662 62.05 -0.08 37.41
N GLY A 663 62.06 -1.05 38.31
CA GLY A 663 61.06 -1.23 39.37
C GLY A 663 61.72 -1.21 40.75
N TRP A 664 60.90 -1.27 41.81
CA TRP A 664 61.36 -1.52 43.16
C TRP A 664 60.69 -2.76 43.75
N ARG A 665 61.38 -3.45 44.65
CA ARG A 665 60.81 -4.54 45.45
C ARG A 665 61.29 -4.46 46.89
N LEU A 666 60.38 -4.74 47.82
CA LEU A 666 60.65 -4.86 49.24
C LEU A 666 60.89 -6.33 49.57
N ILE A 667 62.07 -6.63 50.09
CA ILE A 667 62.44 -7.96 50.55
C ILE A 667 62.62 -7.96 52.07
N ASP A 668 62.24 -9.06 52.71
CA ASP A 668 62.43 -9.24 54.14
C ASP A 668 63.88 -9.68 54.49
N GLU A 669 64.14 -9.96 55.77
CA GLU A 669 65.45 -10.43 56.25
C GLU A 669 65.87 -11.80 55.71
N ALA A 670 64.90 -12.64 55.29
CA ALA A 670 65.17 -13.91 54.64
C ALA A 670 65.47 -13.72 53.15
N GLY A 671 65.03 -12.62 52.56
CA GLY A 671 65.14 -12.32 51.12
C GLY A 671 63.88 -12.66 50.33
N GLN A 672 62.75 -12.91 51.01
CA GLN A 672 61.44 -13.15 50.39
C GLN A 672 60.78 -11.83 49.99
N LEU A 673 60.00 -11.83 48.91
CA LEU A 673 59.30 -10.64 48.41
C LEU A 673 58.05 -10.35 49.23
N VAL A 674 57.96 -9.14 49.76
CA VAL A 674 56.85 -8.71 50.64
C VAL A 674 55.94 -7.70 49.97
N ALA A 675 56.50 -6.83 49.13
CA ALA A 675 55.75 -5.93 48.27
C ALA A 675 56.60 -5.59 47.04
N GLU A 676 55.96 -5.26 45.93
CA GLU A 676 56.65 -4.77 44.75
C GLU A 676 55.92 -3.60 44.09
N ASP A 677 56.66 -2.90 43.24
CA ASP A 677 56.15 -1.89 42.34
C ASP A 677 55.23 -2.55 41.30
N PRO A 678 53.95 -2.19 41.21
CA PRO A 678 53.05 -2.72 40.19
C PRO A 678 53.36 -2.16 38.79
N SER A 679 54.30 -1.22 38.67
CA SER A 679 54.70 -0.58 37.42
C SER A 679 56.21 -0.54 37.27
N THR A 680 56.65 -0.28 36.04
CA THR A 680 58.06 -0.10 35.70
C THR A 680 58.32 1.32 35.22
N HIS A 681 59.56 1.77 35.33
CA HIS A 681 59.92 3.17 35.17
C HIS A 681 61.13 3.37 34.28
N PRO A 682 61.17 4.44 33.45
CA PRO A 682 62.27 4.61 32.49
C PRO A 682 63.63 4.91 33.12
N THR A 683 63.68 5.23 34.43
CA THR A 683 64.92 5.58 35.13
C THR A 683 64.91 5.09 36.57
N ARG A 684 66.10 4.73 37.08
CA ARG A 684 66.35 4.42 38.50
C ARG A 684 65.81 5.49 39.46
N GLY A 685 65.95 6.77 39.08
CA GLY A 685 65.46 7.89 39.88
C GLY A 685 63.93 7.95 39.94
N ALA A 686 63.23 7.54 38.89
CA ALA A 686 61.78 7.44 38.86
C ALA A 686 61.28 6.25 39.69
N ALA A 687 61.92 5.08 39.61
CA ALA A 687 61.63 3.94 40.49
C ALA A 687 61.86 4.26 41.97
N ARG A 688 62.95 4.99 42.29
CA ARG A 688 63.16 5.51 43.65
C ARG A 688 62.07 6.48 44.09
N LYS A 689 61.55 7.30 43.17
CA LYS A 689 60.43 8.20 43.46
C LYS A 689 59.14 7.41 43.73
N ALA A 690 58.87 6.35 42.97
CA ALA A 690 57.73 5.46 43.21
C ALA A 690 57.85 4.72 44.56
N MET A 691 59.02 4.17 44.87
CA MET A 691 59.33 3.59 46.19
C MET A 691 59.10 4.59 47.32
N ASN A 692 59.53 5.84 47.17
CA ASN A 692 59.28 6.88 48.17
C ASN A 692 57.78 7.20 48.35
N ARG A 693 56.93 6.98 47.33
CA ARG A 693 55.46 7.12 47.49
C ARG A 693 54.90 6.05 48.44
N LEU A 694 55.41 4.81 48.39
CA LEU A 694 55.02 3.79 49.37
C LEU A 694 55.33 4.26 50.78
N LEU A 695 56.53 4.80 51.01
CA LEU A 695 56.95 5.31 52.32
C LEU A 695 56.12 6.53 52.77
N GLU A 696 55.71 7.38 51.83
CA GLU A 696 54.84 8.54 52.09
C GLU A 696 53.45 8.12 52.58
N TYR A 697 52.90 7.03 52.03
CA TYR A 697 51.56 6.55 52.29
C TYR A 697 51.50 5.24 53.10
N LEU A 698 52.59 4.92 53.81
CA LEU A 698 52.75 3.64 54.50
C LEU A 698 51.69 3.42 55.60
N ASP A 699 51.30 4.50 56.28
CA ASP A 699 50.34 4.48 57.38
C ASP A 699 48.88 4.70 56.94
N SER A 700 48.59 4.66 55.64
CA SER A 700 47.23 4.80 55.09
C SER A 700 46.22 3.81 55.68
N ASP A 701 44.93 4.11 55.66
CA ASP A 701 43.89 3.21 56.19
C ASP A 701 43.76 1.94 55.33
N VAL A 702 43.12 0.89 55.88
CA VAL A 702 42.84 -0.37 55.17
C VAL A 702 41.33 -0.52 54.99
N ARG A 703 40.89 -0.76 53.76
CA ARG A 703 39.51 -1.10 53.41
C ARG A 703 39.43 -2.47 52.76
N THR A 704 38.48 -3.27 53.22
CA THR A 704 38.06 -4.49 52.52
C THR A 704 37.03 -4.13 51.44
N MET A 705 37.32 -4.46 50.18
CA MET A 705 36.45 -4.27 49.03
C MET A 705 35.79 -5.60 48.66
N GLU A 706 34.65 -5.91 49.28
CA GLU A 706 33.82 -7.06 48.88
C GLU A 706 32.90 -6.72 47.71
N ASP A 707 32.43 -5.48 47.66
CA ASP A 707 31.54 -4.95 46.65
C ASP A 707 32.20 -3.79 45.89
N ALA A 708 31.62 -3.42 44.75
CA ALA A 708 32.03 -2.23 44.02
C ALA A 708 31.79 -0.95 44.84
N ILE A 709 32.44 0.15 44.46
CA ILE A 709 32.30 1.44 45.12
C ILE A 709 32.04 2.56 44.11
N PHE A 710 31.25 3.54 44.53
CA PHE A 710 31.29 4.89 43.97
C PHE A 710 32.40 5.66 44.66
N GLN A 711 33.46 6.01 43.94
CA GLN A 711 34.54 6.84 44.45
C GLN A 711 34.40 8.29 43.98
N PRO A 712 34.04 9.24 44.86
CA PRO A 712 34.13 10.66 44.57
C PRO A 712 35.59 11.11 44.49
N TYR A 713 35.90 12.00 43.57
CA TYR A 713 37.20 12.67 43.45
C TYR A 713 37.01 14.07 42.88
N ALA A 714 37.95 14.97 43.18
CA ALA A 714 37.92 16.34 42.69
C ALA A 714 39.00 16.57 41.63
N ALA A 715 38.61 17.01 40.45
CA ALA A 715 39.53 17.52 39.43
C ALA A 715 39.42 19.06 39.38
N ASP A 716 38.61 19.59 38.47
CA ASP A 716 38.18 21.00 38.47
C ASP A 716 36.83 21.17 39.19
N ASP A 717 35.91 20.23 38.96
CA ASP A 717 34.65 20.02 39.66
C ASP A 717 34.65 18.61 40.30
N TRP A 718 33.60 18.27 41.07
CA TRP A 718 33.45 16.95 41.66
C TRP A 718 32.92 15.95 40.64
N HIS A 719 33.56 14.78 40.60
CA HIS A 719 33.19 13.64 39.78
C HIS A 719 33.16 12.37 40.61
N TRP A 720 32.48 11.35 40.12
CA TRP A 720 32.59 10.01 40.68
C TRP A 720 33.03 9.02 39.60
N ARG A 721 33.69 7.95 40.04
CA ARG A 721 34.01 6.77 39.23
C ARG A 721 33.49 5.52 39.94
N PHE A 722 33.00 4.56 39.19
CA PHE A 722 32.50 3.30 39.71
C PHE A 722 33.57 2.24 39.56
N VAL A 723 34.05 1.72 40.70
CA VAL A 723 35.24 0.89 40.78
C VAL A 723 34.86 -0.50 41.30
N LEU A 724 35.25 -1.53 40.56
CA LEU A 724 35.07 -2.92 40.98
C LEU A 724 36.09 -3.33 42.05
N PRO A 725 35.86 -4.43 42.79
CA PRO A 725 36.87 -4.99 43.70
C PRO A 725 38.23 -5.24 43.03
N THR A 726 38.24 -5.70 41.77
CA THR A 726 39.45 -5.88 40.94
C THR A 726 40.24 -4.59 40.73
N GLY A 727 39.59 -3.45 40.92
CA GLY A 727 40.14 -2.12 40.82
C GLY A 727 39.91 -1.44 39.48
N GLU A 728 39.31 -2.16 38.55
CA GLU A 728 38.84 -1.67 37.26
C GLU A 728 37.73 -0.62 37.46
N THR A 729 37.81 0.47 36.70
CA THR A 729 36.72 1.44 36.61
C THR A 729 35.85 1.07 35.43
N VAL A 730 34.56 0.84 35.64
CA VAL A 730 33.63 0.46 34.56
C VAL A 730 32.60 1.54 34.23
N ALA A 731 32.44 2.55 35.10
CA ALA A 731 31.58 3.71 34.82
C ALA A 731 32.14 4.99 35.44
N VAL A 732 31.83 6.14 34.85
CA VAL A 732 32.11 7.47 35.41
C VAL A 732 30.88 8.36 35.36
N ALA A 733 30.86 9.42 36.15
CA ALA A 733 29.81 10.42 36.13
C ALA A 733 29.61 11.01 34.71
N GLY A 734 28.36 11.10 34.28
CA GLY A 734 28.01 11.80 33.04
C GLY A 734 28.06 13.33 33.18
N ASP A 735 27.69 13.82 34.36
CA ASP A 735 27.72 15.24 34.72
C ASP A 735 28.81 15.55 35.75
N THR A 736 29.15 16.84 35.88
CA THR A 736 30.06 17.38 36.89
C THR A 736 29.26 18.04 38.02
N TYR A 737 29.76 17.96 39.25
CA TYR A 737 29.08 18.53 40.42
C TYR A 737 29.89 19.67 41.05
N ALA A 738 29.24 20.76 41.43
CA ALA A 738 29.97 21.91 42.00
C ALA A 738 30.49 21.62 43.41
N THR A 739 29.84 20.71 44.14
CA THR A 739 30.23 20.32 45.50
C THR A 739 30.12 18.81 45.70
N ARG A 740 30.94 18.30 46.64
CA ARG A 740 30.88 16.92 47.11
C ARG A 740 29.49 16.50 47.59
N ASP A 741 28.85 17.35 48.38
CA ASP A 741 27.54 17.03 48.96
C ASP A 741 26.49 16.87 47.85
N GLU A 742 26.53 17.73 46.82
CA GLU A 742 25.68 17.62 45.64
C GLU A 742 25.92 16.32 44.85
N LEU A 743 27.18 15.92 44.68
CA LEU A 743 27.53 14.64 44.07
C LEU A 743 26.96 13.46 44.86
N VAL A 744 27.18 13.43 46.18
CA VAL A 744 26.73 12.33 47.04
C VAL A 744 25.21 12.26 47.08
N ASP A 745 24.53 13.41 47.08
CA ASP A 745 23.07 13.49 47.01
C ASP A 745 22.51 12.99 45.66
N ALA A 746 23.31 12.99 44.58
CA ALA A 746 22.92 12.50 43.26
C ALA A 746 23.05 10.97 43.10
N ILE A 747 23.96 10.32 43.83
CA ILE A 747 24.23 8.86 43.70
C ILE A 747 22.97 7.99 43.86
N PRO A 748 22.04 8.23 44.81
CA PRO A 748 20.81 7.45 44.90
C PRO A 748 20.01 7.41 43.59
N ALA A 749 19.92 8.53 42.86
CA ALA A 749 19.24 8.58 41.57
C ALA A 749 20.00 7.81 40.48
N VAL A 750 21.34 7.80 40.53
CA VAL A 750 22.18 6.97 39.64
C VAL A 750 21.89 5.49 39.88
N ARG A 751 21.77 5.06 41.15
CA ARG A 751 21.46 3.67 41.50
C ARG A 751 20.07 3.25 41.03
N ASP A 752 19.07 4.09 41.27
CA ASP A 752 17.69 3.84 40.84
C ASP A 752 17.60 3.76 39.30
N ALA A 753 18.32 4.64 38.59
CA ALA A 753 18.43 4.60 37.14
C ALA A 753 19.14 3.33 36.65
N ALA A 754 20.27 2.96 37.26
CA ALA A 754 21.06 1.80 36.87
C ALA A 754 20.30 0.46 37.02
N GLU A 755 19.40 0.37 38.01
CA GLU A 755 18.58 -0.81 38.26
C GLU A 755 17.37 -0.91 37.34
N SER A 756 16.73 0.22 37.01
CA SER A 756 15.49 0.26 36.25
C SER A 756 15.69 0.46 34.74
N ALA A 757 16.92 0.75 34.33
CA ALA A 757 17.23 1.10 32.96
C ALA A 757 16.94 -0.02 31.96
N GLN A 758 16.46 0.40 30.80
CA GLN A 758 16.28 -0.46 29.63
C GLN A 758 17.51 -0.40 28.73
N ASP A 759 17.85 -1.51 28.10
CA ASP A 759 19.02 -1.65 27.26
C ASP A 759 18.72 -1.40 25.79
N TYR A 760 19.44 -0.46 25.17
CA TYR A 760 19.33 -0.16 23.75
C TYR A 760 20.71 -0.03 23.09
N THR A 761 20.76 -0.43 21.81
CA THR A 761 21.86 -0.10 20.91
C THR A 761 21.38 1.04 20.02
N ILE A 762 22.07 2.17 20.10
CA ILE A 762 21.73 3.43 19.43
C ILE A 762 22.60 3.59 18.18
N GLY A 763 21.94 3.79 17.03
CA GLY A 763 22.59 4.15 15.77
C GLY A 763 22.83 5.65 15.64
N ASN A 764 22.83 6.17 14.41
CA ASN A 764 22.97 7.60 14.16
C ASN A 764 21.74 8.40 14.58
N VAL A 765 20.57 7.73 14.66
CA VAL A 765 19.27 8.32 14.95
C VAL A 765 18.56 7.47 16.01
N THR A 766 17.91 8.14 16.95
CA THR A 766 17.02 7.55 17.95
C THR A 766 15.66 8.23 17.88
N ILE A 767 14.59 7.46 17.99
CA ILE A 767 13.24 8.00 18.14
C ILE A 767 12.92 7.99 19.64
N GLN A 768 12.52 9.13 20.19
CA GLN A 768 12.15 9.22 21.59
C GLN A 768 10.71 9.65 21.73
N LEU A 769 9.89 8.80 22.37
CA LEU A 769 8.54 9.16 22.80
C LEU A 769 8.62 10.04 24.04
N TYR A 770 7.89 11.13 24.08
CA TYR A 770 7.85 12.02 25.24
C TYR A 770 6.43 12.51 25.50
N ARG A 771 6.20 13.07 26.69
CA ARG A 771 4.89 13.58 27.07
C ARG A 771 4.98 15.00 27.61
N SER A 772 4.35 15.94 26.91
CA SER A 772 4.20 17.34 27.32
C SER A 772 2.72 17.73 27.31
N GLY A 773 1.98 17.16 28.27
CA GLY A 773 0.51 17.14 28.25
C GLY A 773 0.00 15.86 27.59
N ASP A 774 0.01 15.85 26.26
CA ASP A 774 -0.25 14.68 25.40
C ASP A 774 1.09 14.03 24.97
N TRP A 775 1.02 12.81 24.43
CA TRP A 775 2.18 12.08 23.91
C TRP A 775 2.62 12.63 22.56
N SER A 776 3.93 12.62 22.32
CA SER A 776 4.53 13.00 21.05
C SER A 776 5.84 12.24 20.88
N PHE A 777 6.54 12.47 19.78
CA PHE A 777 7.84 11.85 19.53
C PHE A 777 8.79 12.85 18.89
N ARG A 778 10.08 12.68 19.16
CA ARG A 778 11.15 13.46 18.51
C ARG A 778 12.25 12.54 18.00
N LEU A 779 12.94 13.01 16.97
CA LEU A 779 14.11 12.36 16.41
C LEU A 779 15.35 13.02 17.00
N LEU A 780 16.22 12.21 17.59
CA LEU A 780 17.46 12.65 18.20
C LEU A 780 18.65 12.08 17.42
N ASP A 781 19.70 12.87 17.27
CA ASP A 781 20.98 12.35 16.81
C ASP A 781 21.65 11.50 17.91
N ARG A 782 22.77 10.85 17.56
CA ARG A 782 23.57 10.08 18.50
C ARG A 782 23.94 10.86 19.77
N ASP A 783 24.17 12.17 19.67
CA ASP A 783 24.59 13.04 20.77
C ASP A 783 23.38 13.63 21.53
N ARG A 784 22.17 13.11 21.27
CA ARG A 784 20.87 13.53 21.83
C ARG A 784 20.45 14.96 21.46
N LYS A 785 20.98 15.52 20.38
CA LYS A 785 20.48 16.77 19.81
C LYS A 785 19.25 16.47 18.96
N GLU A 786 18.21 17.28 19.13
CA GLU A 786 16.98 17.17 18.33
C GLU A 786 17.25 17.47 16.85
N ILE A 787 16.83 16.54 16.00
CA ILE A 787 16.86 16.63 14.54
C ILE A 787 15.50 17.09 14.01
N ALA A 788 14.42 16.52 14.56
CA ALA A 788 13.04 16.80 14.20
C ALA A 788 12.10 16.50 15.36
N ASP A 789 10.93 17.13 15.35
CA ASP A 789 9.86 16.91 16.33
C ASP A 789 8.55 16.62 15.59
N ALA A 790 7.68 15.83 16.22
CA ALA A 790 6.38 15.54 15.64
C ALA A 790 5.56 16.83 15.52
N THR A 791 4.77 16.93 14.44
CA THR A 791 3.91 18.10 14.23
C THR A 791 2.65 18.03 15.08
N ASP A 792 2.20 16.81 15.38
CA ASP A 792 0.99 16.52 16.16
C ASP A 792 1.29 15.87 17.51
N THR A 793 0.26 15.84 18.36
CA THR A 793 0.28 15.18 19.66
C THR A 793 -0.86 14.17 19.79
N TYR A 794 -0.62 13.09 20.51
CA TYR A 794 -1.47 11.93 20.62
C TYR A 794 -1.92 11.71 22.08
N ALA A 795 -3.18 11.39 22.30
CA ALA A 795 -3.71 11.24 23.67
C ALA A 795 -3.06 10.07 24.44
N GLU A 796 -2.70 9.00 23.73
CA GLU A 796 -2.17 7.76 24.30
C GLU A 796 -0.78 7.43 23.72
N ARG A 797 0.07 6.77 24.53
CA ARG A 797 1.43 6.36 24.13
C ARG A 797 1.39 5.44 22.91
N ASP A 798 0.48 4.48 22.91
CA ASP A 798 0.36 3.47 21.85
C ASP A 798 0.04 4.11 20.49
N ALA A 799 -0.71 5.22 20.48
CA ALA A 799 -1.01 5.96 19.24
C ALA A 799 0.23 6.68 18.69
N ALA A 800 1.04 7.29 19.55
CA ALA A 800 2.33 7.87 19.11
C ALA A 800 3.30 6.77 18.62
N LEU A 801 3.30 5.61 19.29
CA LEU A 801 4.13 4.47 18.89
C LEU A 801 3.67 3.88 17.55
N GLU A 802 2.37 3.82 17.27
CA GLU A 802 1.84 3.35 15.99
C GLU A 802 2.34 4.19 14.82
N ILE A 803 2.33 5.52 14.95
CA ILE A 803 2.91 6.44 13.96
C ILE A 803 4.41 6.23 13.79
N VAL A 804 5.14 6.04 14.89
CA VAL A 804 6.58 5.76 14.87
C VAL A 804 6.89 4.44 14.17
N GLU A 805 6.13 3.38 14.43
CA GLU A 805 6.34 2.08 13.80
C GLU A 805 5.97 2.11 12.31
N ASP A 806 4.94 2.84 11.91
CA ASP A 806 4.62 3.07 10.48
C ASP A 806 5.74 3.84 9.77
N LEU A 807 6.23 4.93 10.38
CA LEU A 807 7.38 5.68 9.89
C LEU A 807 8.61 4.79 9.72
N LYS A 808 8.95 3.95 10.70
CA LYS A 808 10.10 3.04 10.63
C LYS A 808 9.91 1.97 9.56
N ALA A 809 8.71 1.39 9.44
CA ALA A 809 8.43 0.31 8.50
C ALA A 809 8.54 0.76 7.04
N HIS A 810 8.28 2.04 6.77
CA HIS A 810 8.18 2.59 5.42
C HIS A 810 9.23 3.65 5.08
N ALA A 811 10.18 3.93 5.99
CA ALA A 811 11.22 4.94 5.78
C ALA A 811 12.10 4.67 4.55
N ASP A 812 12.53 3.42 4.33
CA ASP A 812 13.45 3.07 3.23
C ASP A 812 12.82 3.29 1.83
N ASP A 813 11.49 3.21 1.73
CA ASP A 813 10.74 3.36 0.48
C ASP A 813 10.09 4.76 0.34
N ALA A 814 10.26 5.64 1.34
CA ALA A 814 9.61 6.94 1.37
C ALA A 814 10.14 7.89 0.27
N PRO A 815 9.29 8.39 -0.64
CA PRO A 815 9.74 9.30 -1.68
C PRO A 815 10.08 10.68 -1.11
N ILE A 816 11.19 11.26 -1.57
CA ILE A 816 11.55 12.66 -1.31
C ILE A 816 10.99 13.55 -2.43
N PHE A 817 10.20 14.56 -2.07
CA PHE A 817 9.53 15.43 -3.04
C PHE A 817 9.46 16.89 -2.59
N THR A 818 8.86 17.73 -3.44
CA THR A 818 8.68 19.17 -3.24
C THR A 818 7.38 19.58 -3.93
N ILE A 819 6.63 20.47 -3.30
CA ILE A 819 5.49 21.14 -3.94
C ILE A 819 5.99 22.47 -4.52
N GLU A 820 6.15 22.53 -5.85
CA GLU A 820 6.68 23.72 -6.52
C GLU A 820 5.65 24.84 -6.62
N ASP A 821 4.48 24.64 -7.20
CA ASP A 821 3.41 25.66 -7.22
C ASP A 821 2.07 25.04 -6.80
N ALA A 822 1.80 23.84 -7.28
CA ALA A 822 0.72 22.99 -6.81
C ALA A 822 1.09 21.51 -6.99
N ALA A 823 0.37 20.65 -6.28
CA ALA A 823 0.46 19.20 -6.37
C ALA A 823 -0.93 18.58 -6.40
N ILE A 824 -1.09 17.47 -7.11
CA ILE A 824 -2.33 16.69 -7.15
C ILE A 824 -2.19 15.64 -6.06
N ARG A 825 -2.83 15.86 -4.93
CA ARG A 825 -2.89 14.91 -3.83
C ARG A 825 -3.95 13.87 -4.12
N VAL A 826 -3.56 12.60 -4.09
CA VAL A 826 -4.48 11.46 -4.18
C VAL A 826 -4.92 11.08 -2.77
N THR A 827 -6.20 10.80 -2.57
CA THR A 827 -6.74 10.39 -1.27
C THR A 827 -7.82 9.33 -1.46
N ASP A 828 -7.84 8.33 -0.58
CA ASP A 828 -8.97 7.41 -0.44
C ASP A 828 -10.03 8.08 0.44
N ALA A 829 -11.11 8.58 -0.18
CA ALA A 829 -12.19 9.24 0.53
C ALA A 829 -12.93 8.17 1.35
N ASP A 830 -12.71 8.20 2.68
CA ASP A 830 -13.40 7.39 3.70
C ASP A 830 -13.78 5.98 3.20
N THR A 831 -12.89 4.97 3.26
CA THR A 831 -12.99 3.50 2.97
C THR A 831 -14.17 2.86 2.19
N ASP A 832 -15.39 3.41 2.24
CA ASP A 832 -16.59 3.09 1.48
C ASP A 832 -16.84 4.02 0.26
N ASP A 833 -16.26 5.24 0.18
CA ASP A 833 -16.60 6.24 -0.86
C ASP A 833 -15.63 6.27 -2.06
N GLY A 834 -14.45 5.63 -1.99
CA GLY A 834 -13.53 5.44 -3.12
C GLY A 834 -12.46 6.52 -3.28
N TRP A 835 -11.72 6.49 -4.37
CA TRP A 835 -10.55 7.35 -4.61
C TRP A 835 -10.95 8.72 -5.17
N THR A 836 -10.27 9.77 -4.72
CA THR A 836 -10.44 11.16 -5.19
C THR A 836 -9.10 11.90 -5.27
N TRP A 837 -9.10 13.09 -5.86
CA TRP A 837 -7.93 13.96 -5.95
C TRP A 837 -8.24 15.40 -5.55
N ASP A 838 -7.27 16.05 -4.90
CA ASP A 838 -7.25 17.47 -4.58
C ASP A 838 -6.04 18.14 -5.23
N LEU A 839 -6.22 19.25 -5.92
CA LEU A 839 -5.13 20.14 -6.30
C LEU A 839 -4.82 21.07 -5.13
N VAL A 840 -3.67 20.88 -4.49
CA VAL A 840 -3.23 21.66 -3.33
C VAL A 840 -2.06 22.58 -3.65
N ASP A 841 -1.98 23.74 -3.00
CA ASP A 841 -0.78 24.60 -3.04
C ASP A 841 0.27 24.21 -1.98
N ARG A 842 1.37 24.98 -1.89
CA ARG A 842 2.48 24.73 -0.94
C ARG A 842 2.04 24.77 0.51
N GLU A 843 1.00 25.53 0.81
CA GLU A 843 0.38 25.68 2.12
C GLU A 843 -0.69 24.61 2.39
N ARG A 844 -0.87 23.62 1.50
CA ARG A 844 -1.94 22.60 1.52
C ARG A 844 -3.35 23.17 1.43
N THR A 845 -3.50 24.36 0.84
CA THR A 845 -4.83 24.92 0.53
C THR A 845 -5.38 24.20 -0.69
N VAL A 846 -6.57 23.61 -0.56
CA VAL A 846 -7.27 22.99 -1.69
C VAL A 846 -7.74 24.09 -2.65
N LEU A 847 -7.28 24.01 -3.90
CA LEU A 847 -7.62 24.92 -4.99
C LEU A 847 -8.79 24.39 -5.82
N ALA A 848 -8.78 23.09 -6.07
CA ALA A 848 -9.78 22.36 -6.84
C ALA A 848 -9.78 20.89 -6.43
N SER A 849 -10.89 20.21 -6.68
CA SER A 849 -11.05 18.78 -6.36
C SER A 849 -11.79 18.07 -7.50
N ALA A 850 -11.66 16.74 -7.55
CA ALA A 850 -12.55 15.89 -8.32
C ALA A 850 -14.00 16.11 -7.87
N VAL A 851 -14.95 15.96 -8.79
CA VAL A 851 -16.38 16.13 -8.47
C VAL A 851 -16.99 14.85 -7.95
N ASP A 852 -16.61 13.72 -8.54
CA ASP A 852 -17.03 12.38 -8.15
C ASP A 852 -15.83 11.57 -7.64
N THR A 853 -16.12 10.42 -7.01
CA THR A 853 -15.11 9.45 -6.59
C THR A 853 -15.10 8.25 -7.52
N VAL A 854 -13.95 7.58 -7.63
CA VAL A 854 -13.76 6.40 -8.48
C VAL A 854 -13.42 5.16 -7.66
N ALA A 855 -13.67 3.97 -8.21
CA ALA A 855 -13.58 2.74 -7.43
C ALA A 855 -12.13 2.29 -7.21
N SER A 856 -11.19 2.75 -8.04
CA SER A 856 -9.80 2.31 -7.97
C SER A 856 -8.79 3.43 -8.25
N ARG A 857 -7.60 3.26 -7.68
CA ARG A 857 -6.44 4.12 -7.91
C ARG A 857 -6.04 4.22 -9.39
N GLU A 858 -6.22 3.16 -10.18
CA GLU A 858 -5.93 3.16 -11.63
C GLU A 858 -6.93 4.04 -12.39
N GLU A 859 -8.22 3.93 -12.08
CA GLU A 859 -9.26 4.82 -12.65
C GLU A 859 -9.01 6.28 -12.28
N LEU A 860 -8.55 6.57 -11.04
CA LEU A 860 -8.22 7.94 -10.64
C LEU A 860 -7.08 8.52 -11.45
N HIS A 861 -6.06 7.71 -11.76
CA HIS A 861 -4.95 8.15 -12.60
C HIS A 861 -5.41 8.43 -14.05
N GLU A 862 -6.32 7.63 -14.60
CA GLU A 862 -6.91 7.90 -15.92
C GLU A 862 -7.74 9.20 -15.92
N GLU A 863 -8.48 9.46 -14.85
CA GLU A 863 -9.23 10.71 -14.68
C GLU A 863 -8.30 11.93 -14.59
N ILE A 864 -7.24 11.84 -13.78
CA ILE A 864 -6.22 12.90 -13.67
C ILE A 864 -5.58 13.19 -15.03
N GLU A 865 -5.22 12.17 -15.81
CA GLU A 865 -4.67 12.37 -17.16
C GLU A 865 -5.71 12.97 -18.12
N THR A 866 -6.98 12.61 -17.97
CA THR A 866 -8.09 13.20 -18.74
C THR A 866 -8.23 14.70 -18.44
N VAL A 867 -8.26 15.09 -17.16
CA VAL A 867 -8.30 16.49 -16.73
C VAL A 867 -7.05 17.24 -17.21
N ARG A 868 -5.87 16.63 -17.12
CA ARG A 868 -4.61 17.21 -17.59
C ARG A 868 -4.62 17.48 -19.10
N GLN A 869 -5.21 16.60 -19.89
CA GLN A 869 -5.33 16.78 -21.34
C GLN A 869 -6.38 17.84 -21.70
N LEU A 870 -7.52 17.84 -21.01
CA LEU A 870 -8.69 18.62 -21.39
C LEU A 870 -8.69 20.04 -20.81
N ALA A 871 -8.29 20.24 -19.56
CA ALA A 871 -8.36 21.53 -18.88
C ALA A 871 -7.60 22.67 -19.61
N PRO A 872 -6.40 22.46 -20.19
CA PRO A 872 -5.70 23.50 -20.95
C PRO A 872 -6.38 23.86 -22.28
N MET A 873 -7.19 22.95 -22.84
CA MET A 873 -7.92 23.13 -24.09
C MET A 873 -9.34 23.68 -23.87
N ALA A 874 -9.83 23.58 -22.63
CA ALA A 874 -11.20 23.89 -22.29
C ALA A 874 -11.57 25.36 -22.56
N GLY A 875 -12.61 25.54 -23.37
CA GLY A 875 -13.22 26.84 -23.65
C GLY A 875 -14.09 27.34 -22.51
N ARG A 876 -14.67 28.53 -22.66
CA ARG A 876 -15.74 29.01 -21.78
C ARG A 876 -17.09 28.66 -22.39
N VAL A 877 -18.00 28.14 -21.56
CA VAL A 877 -19.41 27.96 -21.91
C VAL A 877 -20.28 28.54 -20.79
N ASP A 878 -21.18 29.45 -21.17
CA ASP A 878 -22.19 30.01 -20.26
C ASP A 878 -23.54 29.33 -20.53
N PHE A 879 -24.10 28.68 -19.51
CA PHE A 879 -25.40 28.00 -19.59
C PHE A 879 -26.56 28.83 -19.05
N ASP A 880 -26.30 30.03 -18.53
CA ASP A 880 -27.32 30.94 -17.98
C ASP A 880 -28.25 31.57 -19.05
N VAL A 881 -28.03 31.21 -20.32
CA VAL A 881 -28.86 31.62 -21.46
C VAL A 881 -29.16 30.41 -22.35
N ALA A 882 -30.39 30.36 -22.86
CA ALA A 882 -30.80 29.33 -23.79
C ALA A 882 -29.90 29.33 -25.05
N SER A 883 -29.30 28.18 -25.33
CA SER A 883 -28.25 28.04 -26.34
C SER A 883 -28.44 26.75 -27.14
N PHE A 884 -28.00 26.75 -28.40
CA PHE A 884 -27.85 25.53 -29.19
C PHE A 884 -26.46 24.97 -29.02
N GLU A 885 -26.37 23.71 -28.64
CA GLU A 885 -25.12 22.98 -28.55
C GLU A 885 -24.97 22.04 -29.75
N LEU A 886 -23.81 22.08 -30.39
CA LEU A 886 -23.45 21.12 -31.44
C LEU A 886 -22.70 19.96 -30.79
N VAL A 887 -23.23 18.75 -30.94
CA VAL A 887 -22.73 17.54 -30.29
C VAL A 887 -22.45 16.49 -31.36
N ALA A 888 -21.28 15.85 -31.28
CA ALA A 888 -20.96 14.69 -32.11
C ALA A 888 -21.47 13.40 -31.45
N ASP A 889 -21.97 12.45 -32.25
CA ASP A 889 -22.26 11.10 -31.79
C ASP A 889 -21.01 10.19 -31.87
N GLU A 890 -21.14 8.92 -31.45
CA GLU A 890 -20.06 7.92 -31.47
C GLU A 890 -19.43 7.69 -32.86
N ASP A 891 -20.14 8.06 -33.94
CA ASP A 891 -19.70 7.90 -35.33
C ASP A 891 -19.16 9.23 -35.92
N ASP A 892 -18.80 10.20 -35.07
CA ASP A 892 -18.37 11.56 -35.41
C ASP A 892 -19.42 12.35 -36.23
N ARG A 893 -20.71 12.05 -36.07
CA ARG A 893 -21.81 12.77 -36.73
C ARG A 893 -22.39 13.83 -35.81
N TRP A 894 -22.49 15.04 -36.34
CA TRP A 894 -22.87 16.22 -35.60
C TRP A 894 -24.38 16.48 -35.66
N GLN A 895 -24.98 16.74 -34.52
CA GLN A 895 -26.38 17.14 -34.36
C GLN A 895 -26.47 18.36 -33.44
N TRP A 896 -27.56 19.12 -33.54
CA TRP A 896 -27.83 20.21 -32.61
C TRP A 896 -28.72 19.74 -31.46
N ARG A 897 -28.54 20.30 -30.27
CA ARG A 897 -29.50 20.22 -29.16
C ARG A 897 -29.73 21.61 -28.59
N LEU A 898 -30.97 21.98 -28.29
CA LEU A 898 -31.27 23.21 -27.57
C LEU A 898 -31.26 22.93 -26.07
N ILE A 899 -30.51 23.74 -25.34
CA ILE A 899 -30.45 23.75 -23.89
C ILE A 899 -31.13 25.01 -23.32
N ASP A 900 -31.75 24.89 -22.16
CA ASP A 900 -32.30 26.01 -21.41
C ASP A 900 -31.28 26.71 -20.50
N GLU A 901 -31.74 27.72 -19.74
CA GLU A 901 -30.92 28.52 -18.81
C GLU A 901 -30.42 27.71 -17.60
N ASP A 902 -30.98 26.52 -17.37
CA ASP A 902 -30.58 25.59 -16.32
C ASP A 902 -29.72 24.45 -16.89
N GLY A 903 -29.39 24.49 -18.19
CA GLY A 903 -28.60 23.47 -18.90
C GLY A 903 -29.38 22.22 -19.31
N HIS A 904 -30.70 22.15 -19.11
CA HIS A 904 -31.49 20.98 -19.53
C HIS A 904 -31.71 20.99 -21.04
N THR A 905 -31.58 19.82 -21.66
CA THR A 905 -31.90 19.65 -23.07
C THR A 905 -33.43 19.75 -23.26
N VAL A 906 -33.88 20.69 -24.07
CA VAL A 906 -35.31 20.91 -24.38
C VAL A 906 -35.68 20.27 -25.71
N ALA A 907 -34.78 20.33 -26.69
CA ALA A 907 -34.99 19.84 -28.04
C ALA A 907 -33.71 19.26 -28.65
N THR A 908 -33.85 18.28 -29.54
CA THR A 908 -32.72 17.67 -30.24
C THR A 908 -33.01 17.59 -31.73
N GLY A 909 -31.97 17.78 -32.55
CA GLY A 909 -32.03 17.62 -34.00
C GLY A 909 -32.14 16.15 -34.39
N SER A 910 -32.96 15.86 -35.39
CA SER A 910 -33.15 14.49 -35.90
C SER A 910 -32.20 14.16 -37.06
N GLU A 911 -31.51 15.16 -37.60
CA GLU A 911 -30.57 15.03 -38.71
C GLU A 911 -29.13 15.06 -38.18
N SER A 912 -28.27 14.21 -38.75
CA SER A 912 -26.85 14.15 -38.39
C SER A 912 -25.95 14.54 -39.55
N HIS A 913 -24.90 15.29 -39.26
CA HIS A 913 -24.03 15.93 -40.25
C HIS A 913 -22.59 15.44 -40.14
N GLU A 914 -21.82 15.50 -41.24
CA GLU A 914 -20.42 15.01 -41.27
C GLU A 914 -19.42 15.91 -40.54
N SER A 915 -19.81 17.12 -40.15
CA SER A 915 -18.94 18.08 -39.47
C SER A 915 -19.74 19.11 -38.68
N SER A 916 -19.10 19.74 -37.68
CA SER A 916 -19.71 20.82 -36.90
C SER A 916 -20.07 22.05 -37.76
N GLU A 917 -19.29 22.34 -38.82
CA GLU A 917 -19.59 23.43 -39.76
C GLU A 917 -20.88 23.14 -40.56
N ALA A 918 -21.07 21.91 -41.03
CA ALA A 918 -22.29 21.50 -41.72
C ALA A 918 -23.51 21.49 -40.78
N ALA A 919 -23.34 21.06 -39.52
CA ALA A 919 -24.40 21.11 -38.52
C ALA A 919 -24.78 22.56 -38.17
N ARG A 920 -23.80 23.47 -38.09
CA ARG A 920 -24.03 24.90 -37.86
C ARG A 920 -24.79 25.54 -39.01
N GLU A 921 -24.45 25.23 -40.26
CA GLU A 921 -25.18 25.71 -41.44
C GLU A 921 -26.63 25.16 -41.46
N ALA A 922 -26.81 23.88 -41.14
CA ALA A 922 -28.13 23.28 -41.03
C ALA A 922 -28.98 23.91 -39.91
N LEU A 923 -28.35 24.25 -38.77
CA LEU A 923 -29.01 24.91 -37.65
C LEU A 923 -29.56 26.29 -38.02
N GLU A 924 -28.87 27.06 -38.86
CA GLU A 924 -29.41 28.34 -39.36
C GLU A 924 -30.72 28.15 -40.14
N ASN A 925 -30.83 27.08 -40.95
CA ASN A 925 -32.10 26.73 -41.60
C ASN A 925 -33.16 26.30 -40.56
N VAL A 926 -32.77 25.53 -39.55
CA VAL A 926 -33.68 25.11 -38.47
C VAL A 926 -34.22 26.31 -37.69
N ARG A 927 -33.42 27.35 -37.45
CA ARG A 927 -33.87 28.60 -36.81
C ARG A 927 -34.97 29.28 -37.60
N GLU A 928 -34.81 29.38 -38.92
CA GLU A 928 -35.85 29.92 -39.80
C GLU A 928 -37.13 29.05 -39.75
N LEU A 929 -36.98 27.72 -39.70
CA LEU A 929 -38.11 26.79 -39.59
C LEU A 929 -38.86 26.97 -38.26
N ILE A 930 -38.16 27.12 -37.13
CA ILE A 930 -38.75 27.33 -35.80
C ILE A 930 -39.59 28.63 -35.78
N ASP A 931 -39.04 29.72 -36.34
CA ASP A 931 -39.72 31.02 -36.41
C ASP A 931 -41.03 30.90 -37.23
N ALA A 932 -40.94 30.27 -38.41
CA ALA A 932 -42.06 30.11 -39.33
C ALA A 932 -43.08 29.02 -38.93
N ALA A 933 -42.74 28.11 -38.00
CA ALA A 933 -43.52 26.92 -37.75
C ALA A 933 -44.89 27.19 -37.08
N SER A 934 -45.94 26.55 -37.59
CA SER A 934 -47.27 26.51 -36.94
C SER A 934 -47.39 25.36 -35.94
N ILE A 935 -48.20 25.49 -34.89
CA ILE A 935 -48.45 24.40 -33.92
C ILE A 935 -49.68 23.61 -34.38
N LEU A 936 -49.54 22.29 -34.54
CA LEU A 936 -50.56 21.34 -34.99
C LEU A 936 -50.67 20.19 -33.98
N GLU A 937 -51.89 19.72 -33.73
CA GLU A 937 -52.16 18.60 -32.81
C GLU A 937 -52.67 17.39 -33.60
N ILE A 938 -52.11 16.20 -33.32
CA ILE A 938 -52.56 14.93 -33.88
C ILE A 938 -53.36 14.22 -32.77
N ASP A 939 -54.69 14.34 -32.84
CA ASP A 939 -55.62 13.73 -31.89
C ASP A 939 -56.30 12.46 -32.43
N SER A 940 -55.96 12.10 -33.67
CA SER A 940 -56.57 11.01 -34.41
C SER A 940 -55.73 10.63 -35.63
N VAL A 941 -55.88 9.37 -36.07
CA VAL A 941 -55.27 8.85 -37.30
C VAL A 941 -55.53 9.82 -38.46
N SER A 942 -54.50 10.22 -39.19
CA SER A 942 -54.58 11.28 -40.19
C SER A 942 -53.72 10.98 -41.41
N PHE A 943 -54.24 11.33 -42.59
CA PHE A 943 -53.44 11.40 -43.80
C PHE A 943 -52.73 12.74 -43.88
N GLU A 944 -51.40 12.71 -43.88
CA GLU A 944 -50.55 13.87 -44.09
C GLU A 944 -50.21 14.03 -45.58
N LEU A 945 -50.51 15.20 -46.14
CA LEU A 945 -50.12 15.57 -47.50
C LEU A 945 -48.92 16.53 -47.47
N HIS A 946 -47.86 16.20 -48.20
CA HIS A 946 -46.62 16.98 -48.27
C HIS A 946 -45.94 16.85 -49.65
N THR A 947 -44.93 17.68 -49.92
CA THR A 947 -44.14 17.63 -51.15
C THR A 947 -43.10 16.52 -51.11
N ALA A 948 -42.76 15.91 -52.25
CA ALA A 948 -41.76 14.85 -52.31
C ALA A 948 -40.34 15.36 -52.02
N GLU A 949 -39.52 14.54 -51.36
CA GLU A 949 -38.16 14.85 -50.89
C GLU A 949 -37.08 14.84 -52.00
N ASP A 950 -37.39 14.39 -53.22
CA ASP A 950 -36.39 14.17 -54.27
C ASP A 950 -36.14 15.44 -55.11
N GLU A 951 -34.89 15.93 -55.14
CA GLU A 951 -34.49 17.15 -55.88
C GLU A 951 -34.79 17.08 -57.40
N ASN A 952 -35.13 15.88 -57.92
CA ASN A 952 -35.44 15.63 -59.33
C ASN A 952 -36.92 15.31 -59.61
N GLU A 953 -37.78 15.19 -58.61
CA GLU A 953 -39.22 14.89 -58.78
C GLU A 953 -40.11 15.88 -58.01
N ASP A 954 -40.49 16.97 -58.68
CA ASP A 954 -41.51 17.90 -58.16
C ASP A 954 -42.89 17.20 -58.09
N GLY A 955 -43.43 17.01 -56.88
CA GLY A 955 -44.77 16.44 -56.72
C GLY A 955 -45.23 16.30 -55.26
N TRP A 956 -46.37 15.63 -55.08
CA TRP A 956 -47.06 15.44 -53.82
C TRP A 956 -47.08 13.97 -53.43
N VAL A 957 -46.84 13.69 -52.16
CA VAL A 957 -46.95 12.36 -51.56
C VAL A 957 -47.91 12.42 -50.38
N TRP A 958 -48.41 11.26 -49.97
CA TRP A 958 -49.25 11.15 -48.77
C TRP A 958 -48.72 10.06 -47.86
N ARG A 959 -48.85 10.26 -46.55
CA ARG A 959 -48.64 9.20 -45.55
C ARG A 959 -49.77 9.15 -44.54
N LEU A 960 -50.07 7.96 -44.07
CA LEU A 960 -51.04 7.69 -43.01
C LEU A 960 -50.29 7.61 -41.68
N VAL A 961 -50.58 8.56 -40.80
CA VAL A 961 -50.00 8.65 -39.45
C VAL A 961 -51.07 8.26 -38.43
N ASP A 962 -50.71 7.47 -37.42
CA ASP A 962 -51.63 7.14 -36.33
C ASP A 962 -51.74 8.28 -35.30
N GLU A 963 -52.60 8.10 -34.30
CA GLU A 963 -52.80 9.09 -33.22
C GLU A 963 -51.57 9.28 -32.32
N TYR A 964 -50.56 8.40 -32.43
CA TYR A 964 -49.31 8.43 -31.67
C TYR A 964 -48.14 8.97 -32.51
N GLY A 965 -48.43 9.60 -33.66
CA GLY A 965 -47.40 10.18 -34.55
C GLY A 965 -46.62 9.16 -35.41
N SER A 966 -46.97 7.86 -35.38
CA SER A 966 -46.27 6.83 -36.13
C SER A 966 -46.81 6.68 -37.56
N THR A 967 -45.90 6.61 -38.54
CA THR A 967 -46.29 6.39 -39.95
C THR A 967 -46.64 4.92 -40.20
N MET A 968 -47.91 4.67 -40.51
CA MET A 968 -48.44 3.33 -40.76
C MET A 968 -48.26 2.89 -42.23
N ALA A 969 -48.48 3.81 -43.16
CA ALA A 969 -48.41 3.55 -44.59
C ALA A 969 -48.08 4.83 -45.35
N GLN A 970 -47.45 4.72 -46.53
CA GLN A 970 -47.18 5.85 -47.40
C GLN A 970 -47.44 5.53 -48.86
N SER A 971 -47.64 6.57 -49.68
CA SER A 971 -47.78 6.44 -51.13
C SER A 971 -46.54 5.80 -51.75
N THR A 972 -46.75 4.90 -52.70
CA THR A 972 -45.70 4.24 -53.49
C THR A 972 -45.21 5.08 -54.68
N GLN A 973 -45.89 6.17 -54.99
CA GLN A 973 -45.65 7.04 -56.14
C GLN A 973 -45.78 8.51 -55.74
N VAL A 974 -45.07 9.37 -56.47
CA VAL A 974 -45.17 10.83 -56.38
C VAL A 974 -46.22 11.33 -57.37
N TYR A 975 -47.14 12.17 -56.90
CA TYR A 975 -48.25 12.69 -57.70
C TYR A 975 -47.98 14.10 -58.20
N GLU A 976 -48.24 14.38 -59.48
CA GLU A 976 -47.98 15.70 -60.08
C GLU A 976 -48.75 16.85 -59.41
N SER A 977 -49.91 16.57 -58.80
CA SER A 977 -50.69 17.58 -58.09
C SER A 977 -51.28 17.10 -56.77
N ARG A 978 -51.50 18.06 -55.86
CA ARG A 978 -52.24 17.86 -54.60
C ARG A 978 -53.60 17.20 -54.79
N THR A 979 -54.27 17.48 -55.92
CA THR A 979 -55.59 16.90 -56.20
C THR A 979 -55.46 15.40 -56.47
N ASP A 980 -54.41 15.01 -57.20
CA ASP A 980 -54.15 13.63 -57.58
C ASP A 980 -53.69 12.80 -56.37
N ALA A 981 -52.81 13.35 -55.53
CA ALA A 981 -52.43 12.72 -54.26
C ALA A 981 -53.63 12.49 -53.34
N ARG A 982 -54.54 13.47 -53.27
CA ARG A 982 -55.77 13.37 -52.48
C ARG A 982 -56.76 12.37 -53.08
N GLU A 983 -56.83 12.24 -54.39
CA GLU A 983 -57.67 11.24 -55.07
C GLU A 983 -57.14 9.83 -54.80
N ALA A 984 -55.82 9.63 -54.90
CA ALA A 984 -55.18 8.36 -54.57
C ALA A 984 -55.37 7.97 -53.10
N MET A 985 -55.20 8.91 -52.17
CA MET A 985 -55.52 8.73 -50.75
C MET A 985 -56.97 8.30 -50.55
N ASN A 986 -57.94 8.96 -51.21
CA ASN A 986 -59.35 8.59 -51.12
C ASN A 986 -59.64 7.18 -51.67
N ASN A 987 -58.93 6.77 -52.72
CA ASN A 987 -59.01 5.41 -53.25
C ASN A 987 -58.49 4.39 -52.24
N VAL A 988 -57.35 4.66 -51.60
CA VAL A 988 -56.80 3.82 -50.54
C VAL A 988 -57.78 3.73 -49.37
N LYS A 989 -58.33 4.87 -48.94
CA LYS A 989 -59.34 4.92 -47.86
C LYS A 989 -60.62 4.15 -48.18
N ALA A 990 -61.02 4.08 -49.45
CA ALA A 990 -62.20 3.36 -49.90
C ALA A 990 -61.97 1.84 -50.02
N GLU A 991 -60.81 1.43 -50.54
CA GLU A 991 -60.56 0.04 -50.94
C GLU A 991 -59.77 -0.77 -49.90
N ALA A 992 -58.87 -0.15 -49.13
CA ALA A 992 -58.02 -0.84 -48.15
C ALA A 992 -58.80 -1.58 -47.03
N PRO A 993 -59.91 -1.05 -46.47
CA PRO A 993 -60.66 -1.72 -45.40
C PRO A 993 -61.24 -3.08 -45.80
N GLU A 994 -61.50 -3.31 -47.10
CA GLU A 994 -62.07 -4.57 -47.62
C GLU A 994 -61.04 -5.45 -48.34
N GLY A 995 -59.75 -5.06 -48.33
CA GLY A 995 -58.68 -5.76 -49.04
C GLY A 995 -58.37 -7.16 -48.48
N TRP A 996 -58.12 -8.14 -49.36
CA TRP A 996 -57.76 -9.50 -48.97
C TRP A 996 -56.24 -9.67 -48.83
N ILE A 997 -55.79 -10.33 -47.76
CA ILE A 997 -54.37 -10.56 -47.47
C ILE A 997 -53.85 -11.74 -48.30
N THR A 998 -52.81 -11.52 -49.11
CA THR A 998 -52.09 -12.56 -49.84
C THR A 998 -50.64 -12.59 -49.39
N PHE A 999 -50.10 -13.77 -49.14
CA PHE A 999 -48.70 -13.96 -48.78
C PHE A 999 -47.98 -14.62 -49.95
N THR A 1000 -46.85 -14.06 -50.34
CA THR A 1000 -46.00 -14.51 -51.46
C THR A 1000 -44.58 -14.74 -50.93
N GLU A 1001 -43.95 -15.85 -51.32
CA GLU A 1001 -42.54 -16.15 -51.03
C GLU A 1001 -41.59 -15.53 -52.05
#